data_AF-A0A1C1A331-F1
#
_entry.id   AF-A0A1C1A331-F1
#
_cell.length_a   1.000
_cell.length_b   1.000
_cell.length_c   1.000
_cell.angle_alpha   90.00
_cell.angle_beta   90.00
_cell.angle_gamma   90.00
#
_symmetry.space_group_name_H-M   'P 1'
#
loop_
_entity.id
_entity.type
_entity.pdbx_description
1 polymer ?
#
loop_
_entity_poly.entity_id
_entity_poly.type
_entity_poly.pdbx_seq_one_letter_code
_entity_poly.pdbx_strand_id
1 'polypeptide(L)'
;MANSNRNKSTSKGWLWLMGIMIVLTLLAATAAMLFQYHHHNKIKGHSGQQQALEPVQSVKKAKDTYDVIVVGTDPEGVAAAVSAARNGLSTLLVDGRNREIMGGLMTLGWINSLDMNYSTSKNLLGKDDVWNKGYFSEWYAKTEGDSFDVNTAANAFYDSVKNEKNIDVLMKTTKIDPLLSPDKQAVQGATITLENGTTQVVKAASVIDATQDGDFAAASGVAFTMGHEDIGDPKSKMAVTLAFRLKNVTPEVWKLMANRLNGDDDVNSGVTDVSVYGYKEMSNYPPLNKERAKMRGLNMGRQNDNTVLINSLQIFGVDTFDPKSVQEAFDIGKKELPNVVDYMKKTFPEFSTLELDATAPELYVRETRHMQGEYRLNIVDVCTNTDQWDRIGFGSYPVDIQRISPTDSGNVVCKPKQYAIPFRSLVPQKIDGLLVVGRAASYDTLPHGSARVMPTGMAEGEAAGAAVSLAKAENKTFRQLSASKESIAKLQAQLNKQGMEIQPMSIKPQPFMEHKAYEGLKTALMLGLASGAYDNNFHLDDAANPKRMVNLVGGSRKMKPDAFTGDVNQAIAKLDNPDKISLTLDQASYTLTQALGIQATVAEAQGKLIEKKLLTTATVAGIADKQKLTNGDTYMLIRDVKIGVTGKP
;
A
#
# COMPACT_ATOMS: atom_id res chain seq x y z
N MET A 1 86.64 29.02 -5.38
CA MET A 1 85.51 29.18 -4.44
C MET A 1 84.34 28.33 -4.95
N ALA A 2 83.75 27.55 -4.05
CA ALA A 2 82.44 26.89 -4.08
C ALA A 2 81.98 26.21 -5.40
N ASN A 3 82.06 24.88 -5.45
CA ASN A 3 81.25 24.05 -6.34
C ASN A 3 80.22 23.29 -5.49
N SER A 4 78.93 23.66 -5.62
CA SER A 4 77.83 23.09 -4.82
C SER A 4 77.33 21.78 -5.42
N ASN A 5 77.51 20.68 -4.70
CA ASN A 5 76.87 19.39 -5.00
C ASN A 5 75.36 19.46 -4.75
N ARG A 6 74.56 19.51 -5.83
CA ARG A 6 73.11 19.20 -5.76
C ARG A 6 72.93 17.69 -5.61
N ASN A 7 72.41 17.30 -4.45
CA ASN A 7 72.20 15.92 -4.03
C ASN A 7 71.03 15.28 -4.82
N LYS A 8 71.32 14.27 -5.65
CA LYS A 8 70.35 13.47 -6.43
C LYS A 8 69.69 12.39 -5.53
N SER A 9 68.84 12.79 -4.59
CA SER A 9 68.19 11.85 -3.65
C SER A 9 66.66 11.91 -3.63
N THR A 10 66.01 12.32 -4.72
CA THR A 10 64.52 12.34 -4.80
C THR A 10 63.92 11.43 -5.87
N SER A 11 64.72 10.78 -6.73
CA SER A 11 64.16 9.99 -7.85
C SER A 11 63.68 8.57 -7.47
N LYS A 12 64.19 7.97 -6.40
CA LYS A 12 63.82 6.58 -6.02
C LYS A 12 62.50 6.47 -5.26
N GLY A 13 62.15 7.46 -4.44
CA GLY A 13 60.88 7.46 -3.69
C GLY A 13 59.66 7.61 -4.60
N TRP A 14 59.78 8.41 -5.66
CA TRP A 14 58.72 8.60 -6.65
C TRP A 14 58.47 7.34 -7.49
N LEU A 15 59.52 6.59 -7.83
CA LEU A 15 59.40 5.31 -8.52
C LEU A 15 58.71 4.24 -7.66
N TRP A 16 58.97 4.22 -6.35
CA TRP A 16 58.27 3.34 -5.41
C TRP A 16 56.80 3.70 -5.24
N LEU A 17 56.49 5.00 -5.13
CA LEU A 17 55.11 5.50 -5.07
C LEU A 17 54.34 5.20 -6.36
N MET A 18 54.97 5.37 -7.53
CA MET A 18 54.39 4.95 -8.81
C MET A 18 54.17 3.43 -8.86
N GLY A 19 55.14 2.63 -8.40
CA GLY A 19 55.00 1.17 -8.34
C GLY A 19 53.81 0.75 -7.48
N ILE A 20 53.65 1.34 -6.29
CA ILE A 20 52.51 1.08 -5.40
C ILE A 20 51.19 1.53 -6.05
N MET A 21 51.14 2.71 -6.66
CA MET A 21 49.96 3.22 -7.36
C MET A 21 49.56 2.31 -8.53
N ILE A 22 50.53 1.82 -9.32
CA ILE A 22 50.29 0.90 -10.43
C ILE A 22 49.72 -0.43 -9.90
N VAL A 23 50.29 -0.98 -8.83
CA VAL A 23 49.80 -2.21 -8.20
C VAL A 23 48.39 -2.01 -7.64
N LEU A 24 48.12 -0.91 -6.94
CA LEU A 24 46.78 -0.60 -6.43
C LEU A 24 45.75 -0.40 -7.55
N THR A 25 46.16 0.25 -8.64
CA THR A 25 45.29 0.45 -9.82
C THR A 25 45.02 -0.88 -10.53
N LEU A 26 46.01 -1.75 -10.66
CA LEU A 26 45.84 -3.10 -11.21
C LEU A 26 44.97 -3.97 -10.30
N LEU A 27 45.13 -3.91 -8.99
CA LEU A 27 44.27 -4.61 -8.04
C LEU A 27 42.82 -4.09 -8.09
N ALA A 28 42.63 -2.77 -8.17
CA ALA A 28 41.31 -2.16 -8.33
C ALA A 28 40.67 -2.51 -9.67
N ALA A 29 41.42 -2.50 -10.77
CA ALA A 29 40.95 -2.90 -12.10
C ALA A 29 40.65 -4.40 -12.15
N THR A 30 41.46 -5.25 -11.52
CA THR A 30 41.22 -6.69 -11.42
C THR A 30 40.02 -6.99 -10.54
N ALA A 31 39.85 -6.29 -9.42
CA ALA A 31 38.66 -6.38 -8.59
C ALA A 31 37.41 -5.89 -9.34
N ALA A 32 37.51 -4.80 -10.11
CA ALA A 32 36.44 -4.29 -10.95
C ALA A 32 36.10 -5.25 -12.10
N MET A 33 37.09 -5.89 -12.73
CA MET A 33 36.89 -6.91 -13.75
C MET A 33 36.34 -8.21 -13.16
N LEU A 34 36.80 -8.67 -11.99
CA LEU A 34 36.24 -9.83 -11.29
C LEU A 34 34.82 -9.55 -10.83
N PHE A 35 34.55 -8.33 -10.37
CA PHE A 35 33.21 -7.85 -10.05
C PHE A 35 32.34 -7.84 -11.31
N GLN A 36 32.78 -7.19 -12.40
CA GLN A 36 32.07 -7.17 -13.68
C GLN A 36 31.89 -8.57 -14.27
N TYR A 37 32.87 -9.46 -14.16
CA TYR A 37 32.78 -10.85 -14.62
C TYR A 37 31.80 -11.65 -13.78
N HIS A 38 31.80 -11.48 -12.44
CA HIS A 38 30.76 -12.04 -11.59
C HIS A 38 29.39 -11.40 -11.80
N HIS A 39 29.30 -10.15 -12.26
CA HIS A 39 28.04 -9.43 -12.48
C HIS A 39 27.45 -9.63 -13.87
N HIS A 40 28.25 -9.65 -14.93
CA HIS A 40 27.80 -9.91 -16.31
C HIS A 40 27.53 -11.40 -16.56
N ASN A 41 28.20 -12.31 -15.84
CA ASN A 41 27.78 -13.70 -15.77
C ASN A 41 26.53 -13.93 -14.88
N LYS A 42 25.85 -12.87 -14.41
CA LYS A 42 24.50 -12.97 -13.82
C LYS A 42 23.38 -13.04 -14.85
N ILE A 43 23.67 -13.19 -16.14
CA ILE A 43 22.76 -13.94 -17.02
C ILE A 43 23.03 -15.45 -16.88
N LYS A 44 23.24 -15.92 -15.65
CA LYS A 44 22.84 -17.25 -15.23
C LYS A 44 21.47 -17.01 -14.61
N GLY A 45 20.42 -17.47 -15.27
CA GLY A 45 19.05 -17.29 -14.78
C GLY A 45 18.99 -17.56 -13.28
N HIS A 46 18.36 -16.66 -12.55
CA HIS A 46 18.03 -16.83 -11.14
C HIS A 46 17.62 -18.29 -10.89
N SER A 47 18.50 -19.04 -10.25
CA SER A 47 18.14 -20.27 -9.59
C SER A 47 18.43 -20.02 -8.12
N GLY A 48 17.49 -19.35 -7.44
CA GLY A 48 17.26 -19.78 -6.07
C GLY A 48 17.07 -21.28 -6.17
N GLN A 49 17.86 -22.07 -5.45
CA GLN A 49 17.64 -23.51 -5.44
C GLN A 49 16.19 -23.72 -5.00
N GLN A 50 15.40 -24.49 -5.76
CA GLN A 50 14.02 -24.77 -5.37
C GLN A 50 14.00 -25.30 -3.94
N GLN A 51 13.20 -24.65 -3.10
CA GLN A 51 13.05 -25.01 -1.69
C GLN A 51 11.75 -25.78 -1.50
N ALA A 52 11.83 -26.92 -0.81
CA ALA A 52 10.62 -27.52 -0.26
C ALA A 52 10.07 -26.60 0.84
N LEU A 53 8.75 -26.53 0.95
CA LEU A 53 8.10 -25.83 2.04
C LEU A 53 8.44 -26.53 3.36
N GLU A 54 8.97 -25.80 4.32
CA GLU A 54 9.24 -26.31 5.66
C GLU A 54 7.94 -26.39 6.47
N PRO A 55 7.61 -27.56 7.04
CA PRO A 55 6.42 -27.68 7.88
C PRO A 55 6.53 -26.82 9.14
N VAL A 56 5.52 -25.97 9.38
CA VAL A 56 5.45 -25.13 10.57
C VAL A 56 5.19 -26.01 11.80
N GLN A 57 6.13 -26.03 12.75
CA GLN A 57 5.95 -26.70 14.04
C GLN A 57 5.03 -25.88 14.94
N SER A 58 3.75 -26.26 14.95
CA SER A 58 2.75 -25.69 15.85
C SER A 58 2.80 -26.36 17.23
N VAL A 59 2.66 -25.57 18.30
CA VAL A 59 2.36 -26.12 19.62
C VAL A 59 0.98 -26.78 19.60
N LYS A 60 0.79 -27.82 20.42
CA LYS A 60 -0.50 -28.52 20.51
C LYS A 60 -1.55 -27.73 21.28
N LYS A 61 -1.10 -26.91 22.23
CA LYS A 61 -1.92 -26.11 23.13
C LYS A 61 -1.14 -24.86 23.50
N ALA A 62 -1.79 -23.71 23.51
CA ALA A 62 -1.19 -22.49 24.02
C ALA A 62 -1.03 -22.57 25.56
N LYS A 63 -0.17 -21.74 26.15
CA LYS A 63 -0.15 -21.49 27.59
C LYS A 63 -1.42 -20.74 28.02
N ASP A 64 -1.72 -20.72 29.31
CA ASP A 64 -2.90 -20.01 29.82
C ASP A 64 -2.71 -18.48 29.80
N THR A 65 -1.45 -18.01 29.79
CA THR A 65 -1.10 -16.59 29.84
C THR A 65 0.12 -16.26 28.97
N TYR A 66 0.05 -15.11 28.29
CA TYR A 66 1.17 -14.51 27.55
C TYR A 66 1.28 -13.02 27.89
N ASP A 67 2.41 -12.41 27.56
CA ASP A 67 2.52 -10.95 27.57
C ASP A 67 1.72 -10.36 26.41
N VAL A 68 1.80 -10.99 25.24
CA VAL A 68 1.11 -10.58 24.02
C VAL A 68 0.59 -11.78 23.22
N ILE A 69 -0.59 -11.61 22.64
CA ILE A 69 -1.12 -12.47 21.57
C ILE A 69 -1.07 -11.67 20.26
N VAL A 70 -0.48 -12.25 19.22
CA VAL A 70 -0.52 -11.72 17.86
C VAL A 70 -1.46 -12.60 17.03
N VAL A 71 -2.53 -11.99 16.53
CA VAL A 71 -3.59 -12.69 15.81
C VAL A 71 -3.43 -12.46 14.31
N GLY A 72 -3.08 -13.50 13.56
CA GLY A 72 -2.79 -13.45 12.14
C GLY A 72 -1.30 -13.69 11.84
N THR A 73 -1.01 -14.54 10.85
CA THR A 73 0.35 -14.88 10.41
C THR A 73 0.72 -14.30 9.05
N ASP A 74 0.00 -13.25 8.63
CA ASP A 74 0.40 -12.38 7.53
C ASP A 74 1.72 -11.66 7.89
N PRO A 75 2.47 -11.08 6.93
CA PRO A 75 3.82 -10.59 7.16
C PRO A 75 3.95 -9.61 8.34
N GLU A 76 2.98 -8.70 8.50
CA GLU A 76 2.87 -7.77 9.63
C GLU A 76 2.72 -8.48 11.00
N GLY A 77 1.98 -9.59 11.06
CA GLY A 77 1.82 -10.39 12.28
C GLY A 77 3.10 -11.13 12.64
N VAL A 78 3.81 -11.65 11.64
CA VAL A 78 5.13 -12.26 11.88
C VAL A 78 6.13 -11.21 12.39
N ALA A 79 6.17 -10.03 11.77
CA ALA A 79 7.02 -8.93 12.21
C ALA A 79 6.70 -8.50 13.65
N ALA A 80 5.42 -8.42 14.01
CA ALA A 80 4.98 -8.09 15.36
C ALA A 80 5.40 -9.13 16.40
N ALA A 81 5.21 -10.42 16.10
CA ALA A 81 5.58 -11.50 17.01
C ALA A 81 7.10 -11.56 17.24
N VAL A 82 7.89 -11.44 16.16
CA VAL A 82 9.35 -11.43 16.25
C VAL A 82 9.85 -10.21 17.02
N SER A 83 9.30 -9.02 16.75
CA SER A 83 9.67 -7.79 17.49
C SER A 83 9.31 -7.90 18.98
N ALA A 84 8.10 -8.35 19.31
CA ALA A 84 7.69 -8.56 20.69
C ALA A 84 8.63 -9.53 21.42
N ALA A 85 8.96 -10.65 20.77
CA ALA A 85 9.87 -11.65 21.29
C ALA A 85 11.28 -11.10 21.53
N ARG A 86 11.84 -10.35 20.57
CA ARG A 86 13.16 -9.69 20.70
C ARG A 86 13.20 -8.61 21.78
N ASN A 87 12.04 -8.05 22.13
CA ASN A 87 11.86 -7.16 23.27
C ASN A 87 11.65 -7.90 24.61
N GLY A 88 11.76 -9.24 24.62
CA GLY A 88 11.72 -10.07 25.82
C GLY A 88 10.32 -10.53 26.25
N LEU A 89 9.29 -10.35 25.41
CA LEU A 89 7.92 -10.71 25.75
C LEU A 89 7.62 -12.19 25.48
N SER A 90 6.89 -12.85 26.38
CA SER A 90 6.28 -14.15 26.09
C SER A 90 5.14 -13.97 25.09
N THR A 91 5.29 -14.53 23.89
CA THR A 91 4.45 -14.21 22.72
C THR A 91 3.72 -15.46 22.22
N LEU A 92 2.42 -15.33 21.96
CA LEU A 92 1.65 -16.30 21.19
C LEU A 92 1.38 -15.73 19.80
N LEU A 93 1.88 -16.39 18.75
CA LEU A 93 1.49 -16.10 17.37
C LEU A 93 0.46 -17.13 16.92
N VAL A 94 -0.72 -16.70 16.50
CA VAL A 94 -1.84 -17.61 16.20
C VAL A 94 -2.54 -17.25 14.88
N ASP A 95 -2.82 -18.24 14.03
CA ASP A 95 -3.58 -18.05 12.78
C ASP A 95 -5.02 -18.55 12.93
N GLY A 96 -5.99 -17.73 12.52
CA GLY A 96 -7.43 -17.99 12.67
C GLY A 96 -8.14 -18.57 11.44
N ARG A 97 -7.41 -18.91 10.37
CA ARG A 97 -7.99 -19.30 9.06
C ARG A 97 -7.67 -20.74 8.68
N ASN A 98 -7.36 -21.57 9.66
CA ASN A 98 -6.98 -22.98 9.50
C ASN A 98 -5.82 -23.20 8.51
N ARG A 99 -4.80 -22.34 8.55
CA ARG A 99 -3.64 -22.43 7.65
C ARG A 99 -2.55 -23.34 8.20
N GLU A 100 -1.74 -23.87 7.29
CA GLU A 100 -0.54 -24.67 7.58
C GLU A 100 0.77 -23.94 7.23
N ILE A 101 0.67 -22.80 6.53
CA ILE A 101 1.78 -22.01 6.00
C ILE A 101 1.72 -20.58 6.55
N MET A 102 2.89 -20.00 6.84
CA MET A 102 3.02 -18.59 7.24
C MET A 102 3.02 -17.65 6.03
N GLY A 103 2.82 -16.34 6.27
CA GLY A 103 2.85 -15.31 5.23
C GLY A 103 1.48 -14.95 4.64
N GLY A 104 0.41 -15.63 5.07
CA GLY A 104 -0.96 -15.21 4.78
C GLY A 104 -1.26 -15.03 3.29
N LEU A 105 -1.83 -13.89 2.89
CA LEU A 105 -2.13 -13.62 1.47
C LEU A 105 -0.88 -13.55 0.59
N MET A 106 0.30 -13.26 1.15
CA MET A 106 1.53 -13.27 0.37
C MET A 106 1.82 -14.66 -0.19
N THR A 107 1.63 -15.70 0.63
CA THR A 107 1.94 -17.10 0.27
C THR A 107 0.73 -17.85 -0.27
N LEU A 108 -0.48 -17.59 0.22
CA LEU A 108 -1.71 -18.27 -0.19
C LEU A 108 -2.53 -17.50 -1.24
N GLY A 109 -2.37 -16.18 -1.31
CA GLY A 109 -2.88 -15.34 -2.40
C GLY A 109 -1.90 -15.21 -3.57
N TRP A 110 -0.71 -15.81 -3.47
CA TRP A 110 0.36 -15.76 -4.46
C TRP A 110 0.78 -14.33 -4.85
N ILE A 111 0.86 -13.44 -3.86
CA ILE A 111 1.34 -12.07 -4.04
C ILE A 111 2.87 -12.08 -3.94
N ASN A 112 3.52 -12.65 -4.95
CA ASN A 112 4.96 -12.86 -4.94
C ASN A 112 5.75 -11.75 -5.65
N SER A 113 5.12 -10.59 -5.88
CA SER A 113 5.76 -9.36 -6.34
C SER A 113 5.42 -8.26 -5.34
N LEU A 114 6.44 -7.62 -4.78
CA LEU A 114 6.31 -6.58 -3.76
C LEU A 114 6.05 -5.21 -4.38
N ASP A 115 5.04 -4.54 -3.83
CA ASP A 115 4.91 -3.10 -3.94
C ASP A 115 5.91 -2.44 -2.99
N MET A 116 7.06 -2.01 -3.54
CA MET A 116 8.21 -1.57 -2.75
C MET A 116 8.15 -0.10 -2.33
N ASN A 117 8.61 0.19 -1.10
CA ASN A 117 8.86 1.54 -0.60
C ASN A 117 10.34 1.91 -0.77
N TYR A 118 10.71 2.32 -1.97
CA TYR A 118 12.07 2.76 -2.24
C TYR A 118 12.38 4.13 -1.63
N SER A 119 13.63 4.26 -1.17
CA SER A 119 14.23 5.50 -0.77
C SER A 119 14.57 6.38 -1.97
N THR A 120 14.58 7.69 -1.76
CA THR A 120 15.12 8.63 -2.74
C THR A 120 16.65 8.55 -2.89
N SER A 121 17.34 7.91 -1.94
CA SER A 121 18.77 7.66 -2.00
C SER A 121 19.06 6.29 -2.60
N LYS A 122 20.19 6.18 -3.31
CA LYS A 122 20.80 4.89 -3.64
C LYS A 122 21.66 4.42 -2.47
N ASN A 123 21.79 3.11 -2.30
CA ASN A 123 22.74 2.56 -1.33
C ASN A 123 24.20 2.76 -1.79
N LEU A 124 25.17 2.36 -0.95
CA LEU A 124 26.62 2.49 -1.24
C LEU A 124 27.08 1.82 -2.55
N LEU A 125 26.27 0.90 -3.10
CA LEU A 125 26.54 0.19 -4.35
C LEU A 125 25.76 0.77 -5.55
N GLY A 126 25.07 1.90 -5.38
CA GLY A 126 24.28 2.56 -6.42
C GLY A 126 22.92 1.91 -6.71
N LYS A 127 22.47 0.93 -5.90
CA LYS A 127 21.16 0.28 -6.06
C LYS A 127 20.07 1.02 -5.30
N ASP A 128 18.82 0.84 -5.73
CA ASP A 128 17.66 1.33 -4.99
C ASP A 128 17.69 0.83 -3.56
N ASP A 129 17.56 1.78 -2.64
CA ASP A 129 17.48 1.51 -1.22
C ASP A 129 16.02 1.50 -0.76
N VAL A 130 15.72 0.95 0.42
CA VAL A 130 14.34 0.82 0.95
C VAL A 130 14.20 1.53 2.28
N TRP A 131 13.05 2.17 2.54
CA TRP A 131 12.85 2.93 3.77
C TRP A 131 12.67 2.07 5.03
N ASN A 132 11.75 1.10 5.00
CA ASN A 132 11.44 0.28 6.16
C ASN A 132 12.49 -0.81 6.32
N LYS A 133 13.48 -0.55 7.16
CA LYS A 133 14.58 -1.45 7.49
C LYS A 133 14.15 -2.51 8.52
N GLY A 134 14.94 -2.71 9.58
CA GLY A 134 14.62 -3.66 10.65
C GLY A 134 14.33 -5.07 10.13
N TYR A 135 13.25 -5.64 10.66
CA TYR A 135 12.77 -6.98 10.32
C TYR A 135 12.53 -7.18 8.81
N PHE A 136 11.96 -6.19 8.12
CA PHE A 136 11.71 -6.31 6.68
C PHE A 136 13.00 -6.59 5.91
N SER A 137 14.09 -5.90 6.24
CA SER A 137 15.39 -6.11 5.57
C SER A 137 16.00 -7.48 5.87
N GLU A 138 15.83 -7.99 7.10
CA GLU A 138 16.27 -9.35 7.46
C GLU A 138 15.53 -10.42 6.65
N TRP A 139 14.20 -10.27 6.53
CA TRP A 139 13.37 -11.18 5.75
C TRP A 139 13.67 -11.04 4.25
N TYR A 140 13.70 -9.81 3.72
CA TYR A 140 13.94 -9.53 2.31
C TYR A 140 15.29 -10.07 1.83
N ALA A 141 16.33 -10.02 2.68
CA ALA A 141 17.65 -10.59 2.39
C ALA A 141 17.67 -12.12 2.23
N LYS A 142 16.62 -12.82 2.68
CA LYS A 142 16.43 -14.27 2.49
C LYS A 142 15.59 -14.62 1.26
N THR A 143 15.10 -13.61 0.53
CA THR A 143 14.29 -13.79 -0.68
C THR A 143 15.06 -13.42 -1.95
N GLU A 144 14.54 -13.80 -3.11
CA GLU A 144 15.18 -13.59 -4.40
C GLU A 144 15.20 -12.12 -4.87
N GLY A 145 14.37 -11.26 -4.27
CA GLY A 145 14.26 -9.85 -4.60
C GLY A 145 12.84 -9.31 -4.45
N ASP A 146 12.50 -8.34 -5.30
CA ASP A 146 11.17 -7.72 -5.35
C ASP A 146 10.09 -8.65 -5.92
N SER A 147 10.50 -9.76 -6.55
CA SER A 147 9.69 -10.97 -6.68
C SER A 147 10.45 -12.20 -6.21
N PHE A 148 9.72 -13.21 -5.75
CA PHE A 148 10.30 -14.38 -5.08
C PHE A 148 9.50 -15.66 -5.25
N ASP A 149 10.13 -16.77 -4.88
CA ASP A 149 9.46 -18.06 -4.71
C ASP A 149 8.64 -18.07 -3.41
N VAL A 150 7.37 -18.49 -3.46
CA VAL A 150 6.50 -18.41 -2.27
C VAL A 150 6.94 -19.37 -1.16
N ASN A 151 7.61 -20.49 -1.49
CA ASN A 151 8.16 -21.38 -0.48
C ASN A 151 9.40 -20.76 0.18
N THR A 152 10.29 -20.12 -0.60
CA THR A 152 11.43 -19.36 -0.05
C THR A 152 10.94 -18.33 0.95
N ALA A 153 9.94 -17.53 0.57
CA ALA A 153 9.34 -16.52 1.43
C ALA A 153 8.68 -17.09 2.70
N ALA A 154 7.89 -18.16 2.57
CA ALA A 154 7.25 -18.83 3.70
C ALA A 154 8.27 -19.39 4.69
N ASN A 155 9.32 -20.03 4.19
CA ASN A 155 10.42 -20.56 5.00
C ASN A 155 11.15 -19.41 5.71
N ALA A 156 11.38 -18.27 5.05
CA ALA A 156 12.01 -17.11 5.67
C ALA A 156 11.18 -16.53 6.84
N PHE A 157 9.84 -16.54 6.75
CA PHE A 157 8.98 -16.19 7.88
C PHE A 157 9.10 -17.20 9.01
N TYR A 158 8.97 -18.49 8.70
CA TYR A 158 9.02 -19.54 9.70
C TYR A 158 10.38 -19.60 10.41
N ASP A 159 11.48 -19.41 9.67
CA ASP A 159 12.83 -19.26 10.20
C ASP A 159 12.93 -18.14 11.22
N SER A 160 12.35 -16.98 10.93
CA SER A 160 12.39 -15.85 11.85
C SER A 160 11.63 -16.14 13.14
N VAL A 161 10.53 -16.90 13.07
CA VAL A 161 9.74 -17.26 14.25
C VAL A 161 10.39 -18.38 15.06
N LYS A 162 10.82 -19.47 14.40
CA LYS A 162 11.37 -20.67 15.07
C LYS A 162 12.69 -20.39 15.80
N ASN A 163 13.40 -19.34 15.42
CA ASN A 163 14.64 -18.91 16.06
C ASN A 163 14.42 -18.09 17.36
N GLU A 164 13.19 -17.63 17.62
CA GLU A 164 12.84 -16.88 18.83
C GLU A 164 12.24 -17.80 19.89
N LYS A 165 12.97 -18.05 20.99
CA LYS A 165 12.62 -19.06 22.01
C LYS A 165 11.35 -18.75 22.82
N ASN A 166 10.88 -17.51 22.77
CA ASN A 166 9.74 -17.00 23.52
C ASN A 166 8.50 -16.80 22.66
N ILE A 167 8.48 -17.33 21.43
CA ILE A 167 7.28 -17.43 20.61
C ILE A 167 6.74 -18.85 20.67
N ASP A 168 5.48 -19.00 21.08
CA ASP A 168 4.69 -20.19 20.77
C ASP A 168 3.88 -19.90 19.49
N VAL A 169 3.94 -20.80 18.51
CA VAL A 169 3.15 -20.72 17.28
C VAL A 169 1.99 -21.69 17.37
N LEU A 170 0.76 -21.20 17.15
CA LEU A 170 -0.43 -22.02 17.10
C LEU A 170 -1.14 -21.87 15.75
N MET A 171 -0.95 -22.86 14.88
CA MET A 171 -1.59 -22.95 13.56
C MET A 171 -2.86 -23.82 13.64
N LYS A 172 -3.58 -23.96 12.51
CA LYS A 172 -4.77 -24.80 12.40
C LYS A 172 -5.87 -24.47 13.42
N THR A 173 -6.05 -23.19 13.71
CA THR A 173 -7.21 -22.72 14.49
C THR A 173 -8.26 -22.21 13.51
N THR A 174 -9.53 -22.40 13.86
CA THR A 174 -10.67 -22.07 12.98
C THR A 174 -11.33 -20.75 13.35
N LYS A 175 -11.10 -20.27 14.58
CA LYS A 175 -11.70 -19.04 15.09
C LYS A 175 -10.93 -18.50 16.29
N ILE A 176 -10.82 -17.17 16.37
CA ILE A 176 -10.18 -16.46 17.48
C ILE A 176 -11.09 -15.30 17.88
N ASP A 177 -11.75 -15.41 19.04
CA ASP A 177 -12.66 -14.40 19.57
C ASP A 177 -11.96 -13.57 20.66
N PRO A 178 -12.21 -12.25 20.77
CA PRO A 178 -11.60 -11.43 21.80
C PRO A 178 -12.15 -11.77 23.19
N LEU A 179 -11.25 -11.82 24.17
CA LEU A 179 -11.61 -11.83 25.59
C LEU A 179 -11.68 -10.38 26.08
N LEU A 180 -12.90 -9.83 26.23
CA LEU A 180 -13.10 -8.45 26.65
C LEU A 180 -13.23 -8.31 28.17
N SER A 181 -12.83 -7.16 28.70
CA SER A 181 -13.14 -6.75 30.07
C SER A 181 -14.66 -6.67 30.31
N PRO A 182 -15.14 -6.73 31.57
CA PRO A 182 -16.58 -6.67 31.87
C PRO A 182 -17.31 -5.43 31.32
N ASP A 183 -16.62 -4.28 31.28
CA ASP A 183 -17.12 -3.02 30.71
C ASP A 183 -16.92 -2.90 29.18
N LYS A 184 -16.30 -3.91 28.56
CA LYS A 184 -15.99 -3.99 27.13
C LYS A 184 -15.14 -2.81 26.62
N GLN A 185 -14.33 -2.21 27.49
CA GLN A 185 -13.41 -1.12 27.13
C GLN A 185 -11.97 -1.59 26.89
N ALA A 186 -11.65 -2.85 27.19
CA ALA A 186 -10.32 -3.39 26.98
C ALA A 186 -10.34 -4.84 26.52
N VAL A 187 -9.38 -5.21 25.67
CA VAL A 187 -9.04 -6.61 25.35
C VAL A 187 -8.09 -7.15 26.43
N GLN A 188 -8.34 -8.37 26.90
CA GLN A 188 -7.59 -9.06 27.96
C GLN A 188 -7.09 -10.45 27.53
N GLY A 189 -7.16 -10.76 26.24
CA GLY A 189 -6.75 -12.03 25.66
C GLY A 189 -7.67 -12.49 24.53
N ALA A 190 -7.73 -13.81 24.32
CA ALA A 190 -8.56 -14.42 23.28
C ALA A 190 -9.13 -15.79 23.70
N THR A 191 -10.26 -16.16 23.11
CA THR A 191 -10.77 -17.53 23.06
C THR A 191 -10.44 -18.12 21.70
N ILE A 192 -9.64 -19.18 21.68
CA ILE A 192 -9.13 -19.83 20.47
C ILE A 192 -9.89 -21.13 20.26
N THR A 193 -10.43 -21.34 19.06
CA THR A 193 -11.08 -22.59 18.65
C THR A 193 -10.13 -23.38 17.74
N LEU A 194 -9.74 -24.58 18.18
CA LEU A 194 -8.87 -25.48 17.41
C LEU A 194 -9.66 -26.23 16.32
N GLU A 195 -8.96 -26.83 15.35
CA GLU A 195 -9.54 -27.62 14.26
C GLU A 195 -10.52 -28.73 14.73
N ASN A 196 -10.27 -29.33 15.89
CA ASN A 196 -11.15 -30.35 16.49
C ASN A 196 -12.38 -29.77 17.21
N GLY A 197 -12.60 -28.46 17.15
CA GLY A 197 -13.71 -27.76 17.80
C GLY A 197 -13.51 -27.47 19.30
N THR A 198 -12.40 -27.90 19.91
CA THR A 198 -12.11 -27.56 21.30
C THR A 198 -11.70 -26.10 21.43
N THR A 199 -12.09 -25.48 22.54
CA THR A 199 -11.79 -24.08 22.83
C THR A 199 -10.79 -23.93 23.96
N GLN A 200 -9.95 -22.91 23.86
CA GLN A 200 -9.02 -22.50 24.90
C GLN A 200 -9.13 -20.99 25.15
N VAL A 201 -9.29 -20.61 26.40
CA VAL A 201 -9.18 -19.21 26.83
C VAL A 201 -7.72 -18.93 27.17
N VAL A 202 -7.14 -17.91 26.54
CA VAL A 202 -5.76 -17.46 26.75
C VAL A 202 -5.79 -15.99 27.17
N LYS A 203 -5.16 -15.66 28.30
CA LYS A 203 -5.08 -14.28 28.78
C LYS A 203 -3.82 -13.59 28.27
N ALA A 204 -3.92 -12.31 27.97
CA ALA A 204 -2.76 -11.45 27.72
C ALA A 204 -3.07 -10.00 28.07
N ALA A 205 -2.04 -9.26 28.48
CA ALA A 205 -2.16 -7.82 28.76
C ALA A 205 -2.29 -6.99 27.47
N SER A 206 -1.91 -7.56 26.33
CA SER A 206 -1.96 -6.90 25.03
C SER A 206 -2.26 -7.90 23.92
N VAL A 207 -2.98 -7.43 22.91
CA VAL A 207 -3.23 -8.15 21.66
C VAL A 207 -2.84 -7.27 20.48
N ILE A 208 -2.20 -7.85 19.48
CA ILE A 208 -1.95 -7.21 18.19
C ILE A 208 -2.82 -7.94 17.17
N ASP A 209 -3.80 -7.25 16.61
CA ASP A 209 -4.58 -7.74 15.48
C ASP A 209 -3.81 -7.46 14.18
N ALA A 210 -3.36 -8.55 13.56
CA ALA A 210 -2.74 -8.59 12.25
C ALA A 210 -3.58 -9.48 11.31
N THR A 211 -4.88 -9.62 11.57
CA THR A 211 -5.79 -10.33 10.70
C THR A 211 -6.02 -9.55 9.42
N GLN A 212 -6.17 -10.31 8.33
CA GLN A 212 -6.34 -9.79 6.98
C GLN A 212 -7.43 -8.73 6.85
N ASP A 213 -8.56 -8.92 7.55
CA ASP A 213 -9.75 -8.10 7.40
C ASP A 213 -10.11 -7.35 8.70
N GLY A 214 -9.17 -7.28 9.66
CA GLY A 214 -9.39 -6.67 10.99
C GLY A 214 -10.51 -7.35 11.77
N ASP A 215 -10.65 -8.67 11.63
CA ASP A 215 -11.76 -9.46 12.19
C ASP A 215 -11.73 -9.43 13.73
N PHE A 216 -10.54 -9.50 14.33
CA PHE A 216 -10.40 -9.47 15.79
C PHE A 216 -10.75 -8.10 16.36
N ALA A 217 -10.30 -7.01 15.73
CA ALA A 217 -10.64 -5.64 16.11
C ALA A 217 -12.14 -5.35 15.93
N ALA A 218 -12.73 -5.76 14.82
CA ALA A 218 -14.16 -5.65 14.59
C ALA A 218 -14.97 -6.42 15.65
N ALA A 219 -14.57 -7.66 15.96
CA ALA A 219 -15.19 -8.46 17.02
C ALA A 219 -14.99 -7.85 18.43
N SER A 220 -13.94 -7.05 18.62
CA SER A 220 -13.67 -6.33 19.86
C SER A 220 -14.50 -5.06 20.02
N GLY A 221 -15.30 -4.69 19.00
CA GLY A 221 -16.13 -3.48 19.00
C GLY A 221 -15.39 -2.22 18.54
N VAL A 222 -14.21 -2.35 17.91
CA VAL A 222 -13.54 -1.22 17.27
C VAL A 222 -14.36 -0.76 16.08
N ALA A 223 -14.66 0.54 15.99
CA ALA A 223 -15.36 1.11 14.85
C ALA A 223 -14.48 1.09 13.59
N PHE A 224 -15.10 0.93 12.43
CA PHE A 224 -14.41 0.92 11.14
C PHE A 224 -15.32 1.49 10.03
N THR A 225 -14.72 1.83 8.90
CA THR A 225 -15.43 1.99 7.62
C THR A 225 -15.12 0.83 6.70
N MET A 226 -15.99 0.58 5.71
CA MET A 226 -15.80 -0.45 4.69
C MET A 226 -15.47 0.17 3.33
N GLY A 227 -14.36 -0.23 2.72
CA GLY A 227 -13.96 0.24 1.39
C GLY A 227 -14.03 1.77 1.29
N HIS A 228 -14.77 2.28 0.29
CA HIS A 228 -14.91 3.70 0.00
C HIS A 228 -16.00 4.42 0.83
N GLU A 229 -16.46 3.84 1.95
CA GLU A 229 -17.48 4.46 2.80
C GLU A 229 -17.06 5.84 3.35
N ASP A 230 -15.78 6.03 3.67
CA ASP A 230 -15.21 7.29 4.19
C ASP A 230 -15.30 8.45 3.19
N ILE A 231 -15.27 8.15 1.89
CA ILE A 231 -15.51 9.12 0.81
C ILE A 231 -16.96 9.11 0.33
N GLY A 232 -17.88 8.53 1.11
CA GLY A 232 -19.33 8.53 0.87
C GLY A 232 -19.82 7.56 -0.22
N ASP A 233 -19.10 6.47 -0.45
CA ASP A 233 -19.44 5.44 -1.42
C ASP A 233 -19.35 4.01 -0.83
N PRO A 234 -20.22 3.65 0.12
CA PRO A 234 -20.10 2.41 0.91
C PRO A 234 -20.32 1.12 0.10
N LYS A 235 -20.72 1.22 -1.16
CA LYS A 235 -20.94 0.06 -2.05
C LYS A 235 -19.71 -0.28 -2.88
N SER A 236 -18.83 0.70 -3.11
CA SER A 236 -17.66 0.53 -3.96
C SER A 236 -16.54 -0.15 -3.18
N LYS A 237 -15.98 -1.20 -3.77
CA LYS A 237 -14.82 -1.95 -3.28
C LYS A 237 -13.89 -2.22 -4.44
N MET A 238 -12.58 -2.17 -4.20
CA MET A 238 -11.58 -2.59 -5.18
C MET A 238 -11.78 -4.06 -5.57
N ALA A 239 -11.46 -4.39 -6.82
CA ALA A 239 -11.49 -5.76 -7.31
C ALA A 239 -10.54 -6.67 -6.53
N VAL A 240 -10.99 -7.91 -6.29
CA VAL A 240 -10.13 -9.00 -5.83
C VAL A 240 -9.40 -9.62 -7.03
N THR A 241 -8.22 -10.18 -6.84
CA THR A 241 -7.56 -10.98 -7.88
C THR A 241 -7.63 -12.46 -7.55
N LEU A 242 -7.94 -13.30 -8.54
CA LEU A 242 -7.51 -14.70 -8.51
C LEU A 242 -6.15 -14.82 -9.21
N ALA A 243 -5.07 -14.90 -8.43
CA ALA A 243 -3.75 -15.16 -9.00
C ALA A 243 -3.68 -16.58 -9.57
N PHE A 244 -2.92 -16.76 -10.64
CA PHE A 244 -2.79 -18.04 -11.33
C PHE A 244 -1.35 -18.30 -11.73
N ARG A 245 -1.00 -19.58 -11.89
CA ARG A 245 0.34 -20.04 -12.20
C ARG A 245 0.41 -20.57 -13.62
N LEU A 246 1.43 -20.14 -14.36
CA LEU A 246 1.80 -20.73 -15.64
C LEU A 246 3.09 -21.52 -15.48
N LYS A 247 3.17 -22.68 -16.15
CA LYS A 247 4.38 -23.50 -16.25
C LYS A 247 5.00 -23.41 -17.65
N ASN A 248 6.17 -24.03 -17.82
CA ASN A 248 7.00 -23.98 -19.02
C ASN A 248 7.62 -22.60 -19.29
N VAL A 249 7.82 -21.78 -18.24
CA VAL A 249 8.51 -20.49 -18.34
C VAL A 249 10.01 -20.73 -18.21
N THR A 250 10.60 -21.31 -19.24
CA THR A 250 12.04 -21.62 -19.26
C THR A 250 12.89 -20.35 -19.34
N PRO A 251 14.21 -20.42 -19.09
CA PRO A 251 15.11 -19.29 -19.31
C PRO A 251 15.02 -18.69 -20.73
N GLU A 252 14.76 -19.52 -21.74
CA GLU A 252 14.57 -19.08 -23.12
C GLU A 252 13.29 -18.25 -23.27
N VAL A 253 12.17 -18.71 -22.70
CA VAL A 253 10.91 -17.94 -22.68
C VAL A 253 11.11 -16.61 -21.95
N TRP A 254 11.80 -16.62 -20.81
CA TRP A 254 12.12 -15.41 -20.06
C TRP A 254 12.92 -14.40 -20.90
N LYS A 255 13.91 -14.88 -21.65
CA LYS A 255 14.69 -14.06 -22.58
C LYS A 255 13.84 -13.47 -23.70
N LEU A 256 12.88 -14.23 -24.23
CA LEU A 256 11.95 -13.72 -25.25
C LEU A 256 11.07 -12.59 -24.69
N MET A 257 10.56 -12.73 -23.46
CA MET A 257 9.84 -11.65 -22.78
C MET A 257 10.71 -10.40 -22.61
N ALA A 258 11.96 -10.58 -22.16
CA ALA A 258 12.89 -9.48 -21.96
C ALA A 258 13.21 -8.75 -23.27
N ASN A 259 13.43 -9.48 -24.36
CA ASN A 259 13.68 -8.90 -25.69
C ASN A 259 12.52 -8.03 -26.18
N ARG A 260 11.28 -8.40 -25.85
CA ARG A 260 10.10 -7.60 -26.19
C ARG A 260 10.01 -6.35 -25.32
N LEU A 261 9.89 -6.53 -24.02
CA LEU A 261 9.49 -5.45 -23.11
C LEU A 261 10.64 -4.48 -22.84
N ASN A 262 11.88 -4.95 -22.68
CA ASN A 262 12.99 -4.03 -22.41
C ASN A 262 13.41 -3.22 -23.65
N GLY A 263 12.79 -3.47 -24.82
CA GLY A 263 13.03 -2.76 -26.07
C GLY A 263 11.85 -1.91 -26.55
N ASP A 264 10.76 -1.77 -25.77
CA ASP A 264 9.52 -1.09 -26.20
C ASP A 264 9.44 0.41 -25.81
N ASP A 265 10.50 0.97 -25.22
CA ASP A 265 10.60 2.34 -24.70
C ASP A 265 9.49 2.72 -23.68
N ASP A 266 8.73 1.76 -23.13
CA ASP A 266 7.71 2.01 -22.12
C ASP A 266 8.28 1.85 -20.71
N VAL A 267 8.42 2.98 -20.01
CA VAL A 267 8.88 3.01 -18.62
C VAL A 267 7.97 2.24 -17.63
N ASN A 268 6.77 1.85 -18.04
CA ASN A 268 5.83 1.05 -17.26
C ASN A 268 5.79 -0.43 -17.68
N SER A 269 6.75 -0.84 -18.50
CA SER A 269 6.98 -2.22 -18.90
C SER A 269 8.42 -2.61 -18.57
N GLY A 270 8.67 -3.90 -18.37
CA GLY A 270 10.02 -4.39 -18.15
C GLY A 270 10.11 -5.80 -17.62
N VAL A 271 11.31 -6.35 -17.75
CA VAL A 271 11.72 -7.65 -17.24
C VAL A 271 13.00 -7.50 -16.41
N THR A 272 12.93 -7.91 -15.15
CA THR A 272 14.09 -8.12 -14.28
C THR A 272 14.41 -9.62 -14.22
N ASP A 273 15.36 -10.02 -13.38
CA ASP A 273 15.68 -11.44 -13.20
C ASP A 273 14.52 -12.25 -12.58
N VAL A 274 13.64 -11.57 -11.82
CA VAL A 274 12.57 -12.16 -11.01
C VAL A 274 11.17 -11.64 -11.34
N SER A 275 11.05 -10.51 -12.02
CA SER A 275 9.78 -9.81 -12.25
C SER A 275 9.55 -9.53 -13.73
N VAL A 276 8.29 -9.62 -14.15
CA VAL A 276 7.83 -9.12 -15.45
C VAL A 276 6.58 -8.25 -15.23
N TYR A 277 6.58 -7.04 -15.77
CA TYR A 277 5.42 -6.15 -15.75
C TYR A 277 5.23 -5.53 -17.14
N GLY A 278 3.98 -5.34 -17.57
CA GLY A 278 3.67 -4.81 -18.90
C GLY A 278 2.52 -5.54 -19.57
N TYR A 279 2.67 -5.87 -20.87
CA TYR A 279 1.65 -6.57 -21.67
C TYR A 279 0.26 -5.93 -21.55
N LYS A 280 0.20 -4.60 -21.72
CA LYS A 280 -1.01 -3.79 -21.55
C LYS A 280 -2.17 -4.27 -22.45
N GLU A 281 -1.84 -4.90 -23.57
CA GLU A 281 -2.75 -5.53 -24.53
C GLU A 281 -3.63 -6.61 -23.91
N MET A 282 -3.22 -7.20 -22.78
CA MET A 282 -4.09 -8.11 -22.01
C MET A 282 -5.36 -7.44 -21.50
N SER A 283 -5.37 -6.12 -21.36
CA SER A 283 -6.58 -5.37 -21.01
C SER A 283 -7.68 -5.45 -22.09
N ASN A 284 -7.33 -5.91 -23.30
CA ASN A 284 -8.25 -6.13 -24.42
C ASN A 284 -8.83 -7.55 -24.46
N TYR A 285 -8.40 -8.46 -23.57
CA TYR A 285 -9.00 -9.79 -23.46
C TYR A 285 -10.53 -9.66 -23.28
N PRO A 286 -11.35 -10.31 -24.12
CA PRO A 286 -12.81 -10.27 -23.99
C PRO A 286 -13.27 -11.27 -22.92
N PRO A 287 -13.65 -10.83 -21.70
CA PRO A 287 -14.06 -11.74 -20.64
C PRO A 287 -15.35 -12.48 -20.99
N LEU A 288 -15.45 -13.74 -20.53
CA LEU A 288 -16.70 -14.50 -20.60
C LEU A 288 -17.78 -13.86 -19.71
N ASN A 289 -17.37 -13.40 -18.52
CA ASN A 289 -18.19 -12.64 -17.58
C ASN A 289 -17.85 -11.15 -17.67
N LYS A 290 -18.51 -10.45 -18.61
CA LYS A 290 -18.29 -9.02 -18.87
C LYS A 290 -18.64 -8.10 -17.71
N GLU A 291 -19.51 -8.55 -16.80
CA GLU A 291 -19.99 -7.76 -15.67
C GLU A 291 -19.07 -7.86 -14.46
N ARG A 292 -18.37 -8.99 -14.29
CA ARG A 292 -17.60 -9.28 -13.08
C ARG A 292 -16.15 -9.69 -13.29
N ALA A 293 -15.65 -9.80 -14.53
CA ALA A 293 -14.26 -10.14 -14.79
C ALA A 293 -13.58 -9.14 -15.73
N LYS A 294 -12.30 -8.86 -15.48
CA LYS A 294 -11.44 -8.09 -16.40
C LYS A 294 -9.97 -8.46 -16.20
N MET A 295 -9.24 -8.55 -17.31
CA MET A 295 -7.78 -8.62 -17.26
C MET A 295 -7.20 -7.20 -17.21
N ARG A 296 -6.14 -7.04 -16.42
CA ARG A 296 -5.21 -5.91 -16.55
C ARG A 296 -3.94 -6.36 -17.29
N GLY A 297 -3.01 -5.42 -17.51
CA GLY A 297 -1.65 -5.76 -17.93
C GLY A 297 -1.02 -6.82 -17.02
N LEU A 298 -0.10 -7.61 -17.56
CA LEU A 298 0.52 -8.69 -16.82
C LEU A 298 1.49 -8.17 -15.78
N ASN A 299 1.43 -8.78 -14.60
CA ASN A 299 2.40 -8.66 -13.53
C ASN A 299 2.72 -10.08 -13.08
N MET A 300 3.95 -10.52 -13.31
CA MET A 300 4.39 -11.90 -13.13
C MET A 300 5.63 -11.95 -12.25
N GLY A 301 5.56 -12.74 -11.17
CA GLY A 301 6.70 -13.04 -10.32
C GLY A 301 7.22 -14.45 -10.58
N ARG A 302 8.52 -14.58 -10.78
CA ARG A 302 9.20 -15.86 -11.06
C ARG A 302 9.17 -16.80 -9.86
N GLN A 303 8.99 -18.10 -10.10
CA GLN A 303 9.26 -19.17 -9.14
C GLN A 303 10.56 -19.91 -9.51
N ASN A 304 11.11 -20.68 -8.57
CA ASN A 304 12.38 -21.40 -8.75
C ASN A 304 12.25 -22.74 -9.52
N ASP A 305 11.12 -22.97 -10.19
CA ASP A 305 10.76 -24.25 -10.85
C ASP A 305 10.24 -24.08 -12.30
N ASN A 306 10.67 -23.02 -13.00
CA ASN A 306 10.19 -22.64 -14.35
C ASN A 306 8.68 -22.36 -14.42
N THR A 307 8.11 -21.91 -13.31
CA THR A 307 6.76 -21.35 -13.27
C THR A 307 6.77 -19.86 -12.93
N VAL A 308 5.65 -19.19 -13.19
CA VAL A 308 5.40 -17.81 -12.78
C VAL A 308 4.02 -17.69 -12.17
N LEU A 309 3.88 -16.82 -11.17
CA LEU A 309 2.60 -16.44 -10.60
C LEU A 309 2.16 -15.11 -11.22
N ILE A 310 0.89 -15.00 -11.60
CA ILE A 310 0.35 -13.86 -12.34
C ILE A 310 -0.78 -13.19 -11.56
N ASN A 311 -0.62 -11.90 -11.28
CA ASN A 311 -1.58 -11.06 -10.55
C ASN A 311 -2.32 -10.07 -11.47
N SER A 312 -3.19 -10.60 -12.34
CA SER A 312 -3.85 -9.79 -13.38
C SER A 312 -5.32 -10.08 -13.66
N LEU A 313 -5.90 -11.17 -13.16
CA LEU A 313 -7.33 -11.47 -13.34
C LEU A 313 -8.16 -10.84 -12.22
N GLN A 314 -8.81 -9.71 -12.52
CA GLN A 314 -9.63 -8.98 -11.57
C GLN A 314 -11.08 -9.46 -11.59
N ILE A 315 -11.65 -9.62 -10.39
CA ILE A 315 -13.03 -10.05 -10.17
C ILE A 315 -13.76 -9.00 -9.32
N PHE A 316 -14.93 -8.57 -9.79
CA PHE A 316 -15.67 -7.45 -9.22
C PHE A 316 -16.91 -7.89 -8.43
N GLY A 317 -17.36 -7.01 -7.53
CA GLY A 317 -18.57 -7.21 -6.74
C GLY A 317 -18.47 -8.41 -5.80
N VAL A 318 -17.28 -8.66 -5.25
CA VAL A 318 -17.04 -9.76 -4.31
C VAL A 318 -17.21 -9.22 -2.89
N ASP A 319 -18.18 -9.76 -2.16
CA ASP A 319 -18.20 -9.66 -0.71
C ASP A 319 -17.32 -10.75 -0.11
N THR A 320 -16.27 -10.35 0.60
CA THR A 320 -15.26 -11.26 1.16
C THR A 320 -15.67 -11.86 2.49
N PHE A 321 -16.72 -11.34 3.10
CA PHE A 321 -17.32 -11.87 4.34
C PHE A 321 -18.42 -12.90 4.07
N ASP A 322 -18.84 -13.07 2.81
CA ASP A 322 -19.78 -14.11 2.40
C ASP A 322 -19.01 -15.24 1.68
N PRO A 323 -18.88 -16.43 2.30
CA PRO A 323 -18.22 -17.58 1.69
C PRO A 323 -18.79 -17.97 0.33
N LYS A 324 -20.09 -17.74 0.09
CA LYS A 324 -20.72 -18.03 -1.20
C LYS A 324 -20.20 -17.07 -2.28
N SER A 325 -20.20 -15.77 -1.99
CA SER A 325 -19.62 -14.75 -2.88
C SER A 325 -18.14 -15.01 -3.21
N VAL A 326 -17.36 -15.45 -2.21
CA VAL A 326 -15.96 -15.88 -2.42
C VAL A 326 -15.87 -17.08 -3.37
N GLN A 327 -16.71 -18.10 -3.17
CA GLN A 327 -16.75 -19.27 -4.04
C GLN A 327 -17.15 -18.91 -5.48
N GLU A 328 -18.15 -18.04 -5.66
CA GLU A 328 -18.55 -17.55 -6.98
C GLU A 328 -17.41 -16.83 -7.70
N ALA A 329 -16.58 -16.07 -6.97
CA ALA A 329 -15.39 -15.43 -7.55
C ALA A 329 -14.36 -16.47 -8.03
N PHE A 330 -14.10 -17.53 -7.25
CA PHE A 330 -13.25 -18.63 -7.72
C PHE A 330 -13.81 -19.30 -8.97
N ASP A 331 -15.11 -19.54 -9.03
CA ASP A 331 -15.76 -20.20 -10.16
C ASP A 331 -15.68 -19.35 -11.44
N ILE A 332 -15.89 -18.03 -11.31
CA ILE A 332 -15.67 -17.07 -12.41
C ILE A 332 -14.22 -17.16 -12.87
N GLY A 333 -13.27 -17.03 -11.95
CA GLY A 333 -11.85 -17.03 -12.30
C GLY A 333 -11.41 -18.32 -13.00
N LYS A 334 -11.76 -19.49 -12.45
CA LYS A 334 -11.44 -20.80 -13.04
C LYS A 334 -12.04 -20.99 -14.44
N LYS A 335 -13.21 -20.42 -14.71
CA LYS A 335 -13.85 -20.47 -16.04
C LYS A 335 -13.18 -19.53 -17.04
N GLU A 336 -12.69 -18.37 -16.60
CA GLU A 336 -11.97 -17.41 -17.45
C GLU A 336 -10.59 -17.93 -17.86
N LEU A 337 -9.84 -18.53 -16.93
CA LEU A 337 -8.40 -18.77 -17.09
C LEU A 337 -7.98 -19.57 -18.34
N PRO A 338 -8.68 -20.65 -18.77
CA PRO A 338 -8.34 -21.32 -20.02
C PRO A 338 -8.41 -20.39 -21.23
N ASN A 339 -9.41 -19.51 -21.28
CA ASN A 339 -9.60 -18.54 -22.37
C ASN A 339 -8.59 -17.39 -22.28
N VAL A 340 -8.24 -16.97 -21.06
CA VAL A 340 -7.15 -16.02 -20.83
C VAL A 340 -5.84 -16.58 -21.38
N VAL A 341 -5.50 -17.83 -21.08
CA VAL A 341 -4.26 -18.47 -21.55
C VAL A 341 -4.27 -18.68 -23.07
N ASP A 342 -5.40 -19.08 -23.66
CA ASP A 342 -5.54 -19.17 -25.11
C ASP A 342 -5.37 -17.82 -25.79
N TYR A 343 -5.93 -16.76 -25.21
CA TYR A 343 -5.76 -15.40 -25.71
C TYR A 343 -4.31 -14.93 -25.59
N MET A 344 -3.65 -15.22 -24.46
CA MET A 344 -2.21 -14.95 -24.25
C MET A 344 -1.35 -15.59 -25.36
N LYS A 345 -1.55 -16.88 -25.64
CA LYS A 345 -0.82 -17.60 -26.70
C LYS A 345 -1.03 -17.04 -28.10
N LYS A 346 -2.25 -16.59 -28.39
CA LYS A 346 -2.60 -15.98 -29.70
C LYS A 346 -2.02 -14.59 -29.85
N THR A 347 -1.89 -13.85 -28.75
CA THR A 347 -1.47 -12.44 -28.75
C THR A 347 0.05 -12.29 -28.69
N PHE A 348 0.73 -13.20 -27.97
CA PHE A 348 2.16 -13.09 -27.69
C PHE A 348 2.90 -14.36 -28.14
N PRO A 349 3.72 -14.29 -29.21
CA PRO A 349 4.47 -15.44 -29.72
C PRO A 349 5.34 -16.16 -28.68
N GLU A 350 5.93 -15.39 -27.77
CA GLU A 350 6.76 -15.86 -26.66
C GLU A 350 5.99 -16.72 -25.64
N PHE A 351 4.65 -16.68 -25.64
CA PHE A 351 3.82 -17.47 -24.71
C PHE A 351 3.30 -18.78 -25.31
N SER A 352 3.67 -19.11 -26.56
CA SER A 352 3.15 -20.26 -27.29
C SER A 352 3.27 -21.61 -26.54
N THR A 353 4.31 -21.80 -25.73
CA THR A 353 4.59 -23.03 -24.96
C THR A 353 4.04 -23.02 -23.53
N LEU A 354 3.51 -21.90 -23.06
CA LEU A 354 3.05 -21.77 -21.67
C LEU A 354 1.79 -22.61 -21.43
N GLU A 355 1.59 -23.10 -20.22
CA GLU A 355 0.39 -23.86 -19.87
C GLU A 355 -0.15 -23.38 -18.53
N LEU A 356 -1.48 -23.36 -18.39
CA LEU A 356 -2.11 -23.16 -17.09
C LEU A 356 -1.73 -24.33 -16.19
N ASP A 357 -1.21 -24.01 -15.00
CA ASP A 357 -0.84 -25.02 -14.01
C ASP A 357 -1.82 -25.04 -12.84
N ALA A 358 -2.03 -23.91 -12.17
CA ALA A 358 -2.84 -23.85 -10.96
C ALA A 358 -3.36 -22.43 -10.68
N THR A 359 -4.22 -22.31 -9.66
CA THR A 359 -4.70 -21.03 -9.11
C THR A 359 -4.33 -20.89 -7.64
N ALA A 360 -4.20 -19.66 -7.17
CA ALA A 360 -3.90 -19.39 -5.77
C ALA A 360 -4.94 -20.03 -4.83
N PRO A 361 -4.52 -20.58 -3.68
CA PRO A 361 -5.43 -21.11 -2.66
C PRO A 361 -6.44 -20.09 -2.11
N GLU A 362 -6.05 -18.81 -2.03
CA GLU A 362 -6.90 -17.72 -1.55
C GLU A 362 -7.00 -16.58 -2.58
N LEU A 363 -8.12 -15.86 -2.57
CA LEU A 363 -8.28 -14.65 -3.37
C LEU A 363 -7.39 -13.54 -2.79
N TYR A 364 -6.68 -12.83 -3.65
CA TYR A 364 -6.01 -11.62 -3.24
C TYR A 364 -7.04 -10.49 -3.05
N VAL A 365 -7.40 -10.28 -1.78
CA VAL A 365 -8.24 -9.17 -1.33
C VAL A 365 -7.34 -7.98 -0.97
N ARG A 366 -7.60 -6.82 -1.58
CA ARG A 366 -6.80 -5.60 -1.35
C ARG A 366 -7.30 -4.78 -0.19
N GLU A 367 -8.61 -4.67 -0.03
CA GLU A 367 -9.25 -3.72 0.87
C GLU A 367 -10.56 -4.30 1.41
N THR A 368 -10.76 -4.13 2.72
CA THR A 368 -12.01 -4.42 3.41
C THR A 368 -12.31 -3.34 4.44
N ARG A 369 -11.92 -3.55 5.71
CA ARG A 369 -12.18 -2.64 6.82
C ARG A 369 -11.00 -1.69 7.04
N HIS A 370 -11.32 -0.44 7.34
CA HIS A 370 -10.37 0.57 7.83
C HIS A 370 -10.79 1.01 9.24
N MET A 371 -10.04 0.66 10.28
CA MET A 371 -10.49 1.01 11.62
C MET A 371 -10.40 2.50 11.95
N GLN A 372 -11.10 2.88 13.00
CA GLN A 372 -11.06 4.21 13.60
C GLN A 372 -10.04 4.22 14.74
N GLY A 373 -8.83 4.66 14.43
CA GLY A 373 -7.75 4.88 15.39
C GLY A 373 -7.65 6.31 15.92
N GLU A 374 -6.75 6.53 16.87
CA GLU A 374 -6.42 7.86 17.44
C GLU A 374 -5.95 8.86 16.37
N TYR A 375 -5.44 8.36 15.25
CA TYR A 375 -5.22 9.12 14.03
C TYR A 375 -5.64 8.30 12.82
N ARG A 376 -6.17 8.97 11.81
CA ARG A 376 -6.56 8.35 10.55
C ARG A 376 -5.73 8.99 9.46
N LEU A 377 -4.80 8.20 8.90
CA LEU A 377 -3.92 8.68 7.84
C LEU A 377 -4.79 9.09 6.66
N ASN A 378 -4.59 10.31 6.16
CA ASN A 378 -5.41 10.85 5.07
C ASN A 378 -4.56 11.08 3.80
N ILE A 379 -5.23 11.25 2.67
CA ILE A 379 -4.57 11.40 1.36
C ILE A 379 -3.67 12.64 1.25
N VAL A 380 -3.99 13.71 1.99
CA VAL A 380 -3.17 14.92 2.00
C VAL A 380 -1.82 14.63 2.65
N ASP A 381 -1.79 13.87 3.75
CA ASP A 381 -0.53 13.46 4.41
C ASP A 381 0.40 12.76 3.42
N VAL A 382 -0.16 11.83 2.63
CA VAL A 382 0.58 11.04 1.64
C VAL A 382 1.07 11.93 0.50
N CYS A 383 0.18 12.67 -0.17
CA CYS A 383 0.58 13.46 -1.34
C CYS A 383 1.54 14.60 -1.00
N THR A 384 1.51 15.10 0.24
CA THR A 384 2.36 16.21 0.69
C THR A 384 3.65 15.76 1.36
N ASN A 385 3.89 14.44 1.47
CA ASN A 385 5.06 13.89 2.15
C ASN A 385 5.15 14.32 3.61
N THR A 386 4.03 14.26 4.33
CA THR A 386 3.94 14.73 5.71
C THR A 386 4.73 13.83 6.66
N ASP A 387 5.50 14.48 7.52
CA ASP A 387 6.12 13.85 8.67
C ASP A 387 5.16 13.78 9.86
N GLN A 388 5.35 12.80 10.75
CA GLN A 388 4.54 12.62 11.95
C GLN A 388 5.44 12.52 13.17
N TRP A 389 5.17 13.32 14.21
CA TRP A 389 5.98 13.32 15.43
C TRP A 389 6.05 11.92 16.09
N ASP A 390 5.02 11.12 15.88
CA ASP A 390 4.87 9.73 16.31
C ASP A 390 5.13 8.70 15.21
N ARG A 391 5.98 9.02 14.23
CA ARG A 391 6.39 8.09 13.17
C ARG A 391 6.93 6.77 13.70
N ILE A 392 6.53 5.68 13.05
CA ILE A 392 6.97 4.30 13.32
C ILE A 392 7.47 3.57 12.06
N GLY A 393 7.29 4.18 10.90
CA GLY A 393 7.71 3.66 9.60
C GLY A 393 7.42 4.67 8.49
N PHE A 394 7.78 4.33 7.27
CA PHE A 394 7.61 5.19 6.10
C PHE A 394 6.95 4.47 4.93
N GLY A 395 6.15 5.19 4.16
CA GLY A 395 5.67 4.76 2.84
C GLY A 395 6.24 5.63 1.72
N SER A 396 6.40 5.06 0.54
CA SER A 396 6.74 5.79 -0.70
C SER A 396 6.10 5.19 -1.96
N TYR A 397 5.33 4.11 -1.82
CA TYR A 397 4.60 3.51 -2.93
C TYR A 397 3.56 4.50 -3.52
N PRO A 398 3.36 4.56 -4.85
CA PRO A 398 2.28 5.34 -5.45
C PRO A 398 0.91 5.00 -4.85
N VAL A 399 0.01 5.98 -4.77
CA VAL A 399 -1.35 5.74 -4.26
C VAL A 399 -2.19 5.05 -5.34
N ASP A 400 -2.05 3.73 -5.44
CA ASP A 400 -2.71 2.89 -6.46
C ASP A 400 -4.09 2.42 -5.99
N ILE A 401 -5.12 3.01 -6.59
CA ILE A 401 -6.53 2.64 -6.40
C ILE A 401 -6.95 1.77 -7.56
N GLN A 402 -7.22 0.50 -7.26
CA GLN A 402 -7.61 -0.48 -8.26
C GLN A 402 -9.06 -0.31 -8.70
N ARG A 403 -9.37 -0.92 -9.84
CA ARG A 403 -10.69 -0.85 -10.46
C ARG A 403 -11.79 -1.31 -9.51
N ILE A 404 -12.90 -0.58 -9.46
CA ILE A 404 -14.13 -0.99 -8.74
C ILE A 404 -15.18 -1.63 -9.65
N SER A 405 -15.02 -1.53 -10.97
CA SER A 405 -15.89 -2.16 -11.99
C SER A 405 -15.12 -2.44 -13.28
N PRO A 406 -15.65 -3.28 -14.20
CA PRO A 406 -15.02 -3.51 -15.50
C PRO A 406 -14.85 -2.25 -16.36
N THR A 407 -15.71 -1.24 -16.18
CA THR A 407 -15.65 0.03 -16.90
C THR A 407 -14.73 1.07 -16.26
N ASP A 408 -14.32 0.83 -15.01
CA ASP A 408 -13.35 1.67 -14.33
C ASP A 408 -11.93 1.37 -14.83
N SER A 409 -11.07 2.39 -14.83
CA SER A 409 -9.66 2.29 -15.23
C SER A 409 -8.71 2.18 -14.04
N GLY A 410 -9.20 2.38 -12.81
CA GLY A 410 -8.34 2.59 -11.65
C GLY A 410 -7.66 3.95 -11.71
N ASN A 411 -6.88 4.29 -10.70
CA ASN A 411 -6.23 5.59 -10.61
C ASN A 411 -4.98 5.56 -9.73
N VAL A 412 -3.95 6.31 -10.12
CA VAL A 412 -2.86 6.68 -9.22
C VAL A 412 -3.11 8.09 -8.74
N VAL A 413 -3.47 8.26 -7.47
CA VAL A 413 -3.86 9.59 -6.94
C VAL A 413 -2.67 10.53 -6.85
N CYS A 414 -1.53 10.04 -6.37
CA CYS A 414 -0.25 10.75 -6.33
C CYS A 414 0.89 9.74 -6.12
N LYS A 415 2.12 10.16 -6.41
CA LYS A 415 3.37 9.45 -6.13
C LYS A 415 4.16 10.18 -5.03
N PRO A 416 4.07 9.75 -3.76
CA PRO A 416 4.89 10.32 -2.70
C PRO A 416 6.38 9.99 -2.90
N LYS A 417 7.26 10.80 -2.32
CA LYS A 417 8.68 10.49 -2.14
C LYS A 417 8.91 9.68 -0.86
N GLN A 418 8.25 10.10 0.21
CA GLN A 418 8.29 9.51 1.55
C GLN A 418 7.16 10.14 2.36
N TYR A 419 6.46 9.38 3.19
CA TYR A 419 5.54 9.93 4.21
C TYR A 419 5.59 9.05 5.45
N ALA A 420 5.33 9.64 6.62
CA ALA A 420 5.40 8.92 7.89
C ALA A 420 4.10 8.19 8.21
N ILE A 421 4.22 6.97 8.71
CA ILE A 421 3.13 6.24 9.36
C ILE A 421 3.14 6.59 10.86
N PRO A 422 2.08 7.22 11.41
CA PRO A 422 2.01 7.57 12.82
C PRO A 422 1.60 6.37 13.69
N PHE A 423 2.18 6.23 14.88
CA PHE A 423 1.80 5.21 15.86
C PHE A 423 0.31 5.28 16.23
N ARG A 424 -0.27 6.49 16.27
CA ARG A 424 -1.70 6.68 16.51
C ARG A 424 -2.61 6.00 15.47
N SER A 425 -2.11 5.63 14.28
CA SER A 425 -2.86 4.83 13.31
C SER A 425 -3.00 3.36 13.70
N LEU A 426 -2.22 2.87 14.69
CA LEU A 426 -2.34 1.51 15.21
C LEU A 426 -3.25 1.39 16.44
N VAL A 427 -3.61 2.52 17.05
CA VAL A 427 -4.26 2.57 18.37
C VAL A 427 -5.76 2.83 18.21
N PRO A 428 -6.66 1.88 18.55
CA PRO A 428 -8.10 2.10 18.53
C PRO A 428 -8.54 3.23 19.48
N GLN A 429 -9.53 4.04 19.07
CA GLN A 429 -9.99 5.20 19.86
C GLN A 429 -10.63 4.83 21.21
N LYS A 430 -11.31 3.67 21.26
CA LYS A 430 -12.19 3.30 22.39
C LYS A 430 -11.72 2.07 23.17
N ILE A 431 -11.11 1.11 22.50
CA ILE A 431 -10.75 -0.19 23.07
C ILE A 431 -9.25 -0.20 23.40
N ASP A 432 -8.92 -0.31 24.69
CA ASP A 432 -7.54 -0.51 25.16
C ASP A 432 -7.08 -1.98 25.04
N GLY A 433 -5.78 -2.21 25.23
CA GLY A 433 -5.19 -3.55 25.19
C GLY A 433 -5.07 -4.14 23.79
N LEU A 434 -5.41 -3.38 22.76
CA LEU A 434 -5.38 -3.79 21.36
C LEU A 434 -4.57 -2.79 20.52
N LEU A 435 -3.71 -3.30 19.64
CA LEU A 435 -3.17 -2.59 18.49
C LEU A 435 -3.65 -3.29 17.21
N VAL A 436 -3.79 -2.54 16.12
CA VAL A 436 -4.12 -3.12 14.81
C VAL A 436 -3.12 -2.65 13.77
N VAL A 437 -2.60 -3.58 12.98
CA VAL A 437 -1.52 -3.35 12.00
C VAL A 437 -1.92 -3.82 10.60
N GLY A 438 -1.15 -3.42 9.59
CA GLY A 438 -1.29 -3.92 8.23
C GLY A 438 -2.47 -3.31 7.49
N ARG A 439 -3.10 -4.09 6.61
CA ARG A 439 -4.14 -3.58 5.70
C ARG A 439 -5.35 -2.97 6.42
N ALA A 440 -5.66 -3.49 7.61
CA ALA A 440 -6.80 -3.01 8.36
C ALA A 440 -6.55 -1.66 9.06
N ALA A 441 -5.27 -1.28 9.27
CA ALA A 441 -4.81 -0.13 10.07
C ALA A 441 -5.56 1.20 9.76
N SER A 442 -5.47 2.18 10.66
CA SER A 442 -6.36 3.36 10.63
C SER A 442 -5.96 4.35 9.53
N TYR A 443 -6.50 4.10 8.33
CA TYR A 443 -6.31 4.88 7.12
C TYR A 443 -7.67 5.27 6.50
N ASP A 444 -7.70 6.36 5.75
CA ASP A 444 -8.75 6.59 4.75
C ASP A 444 -8.54 5.67 3.53
N THR A 445 -9.57 5.45 2.72
CA THR A 445 -9.53 4.52 1.58
C THR A 445 -8.44 4.90 0.55
N LEU A 446 -8.25 6.19 0.32
CA LEU A 446 -7.28 6.69 -0.64
C LEU A 446 -5.83 6.45 -0.19
N PRO A 447 -5.35 6.95 0.97
CA PRO A 447 -3.98 6.69 1.42
C PRO A 447 -3.69 5.20 1.65
N HIS A 448 -4.70 4.39 1.98
CA HIS A 448 -4.56 2.92 2.06
C HIS A 448 -4.01 2.32 0.75
N GLY A 449 -4.31 2.91 -0.42
CA GLY A 449 -3.72 2.50 -1.71
C GLY A 449 -2.19 2.50 -1.74
N SER A 450 -1.55 3.27 -0.85
CA SER A 450 -0.10 3.27 -0.64
C SER A 450 0.32 2.61 0.68
N ALA A 451 -0.39 2.88 1.78
CA ALA A 451 0.03 2.46 3.11
C ALA A 451 -0.08 0.94 3.35
N ARG A 452 -0.98 0.25 2.65
CA ARG A 452 -1.26 -1.20 2.84
C ARG A 452 -0.14 -2.15 2.39
N VAL A 453 0.91 -1.63 1.76
CA VAL A 453 1.95 -2.48 1.14
C VAL A 453 2.77 -3.21 2.19
N MET A 454 3.24 -4.41 1.86
CA MET A 454 3.90 -5.31 2.81
C MET A 454 5.09 -4.68 3.56
N PRO A 455 6.00 -3.90 2.92
CA PRO A 455 7.07 -3.25 3.66
C PRO A 455 6.57 -2.28 4.73
N THR A 456 5.45 -1.58 4.49
CA THR A 456 4.82 -0.71 5.50
C THR A 456 4.18 -1.55 6.61
N GLY A 457 3.39 -2.57 6.25
CA GLY A 457 2.75 -3.43 7.25
C GLY A 457 3.75 -4.13 8.18
N MET A 458 4.89 -4.60 7.66
CA MET A 458 5.95 -5.18 8.50
C MET A 458 6.57 -4.15 9.46
N ALA A 459 6.76 -2.89 9.02
CA ALA A 459 7.22 -1.82 9.91
C ALA A 459 6.22 -1.52 11.03
N GLU A 460 4.92 -1.52 10.72
CA GLU A 460 3.87 -1.38 11.72
C GLU A 460 3.85 -2.54 12.72
N GLY A 461 3.99 -3.77 12.22
CA GLY A 461 4.12 -4.97 13.05
C GLY A 461 5.29 -4.85 14.00
N GLU A 462 6.49 -4.55 13.48
CA GLU A 462 7.70 -4.36 14.28
C GLU A 462 7.51 -3.27 15.36
N ALA A 463 6.89 -2.15 15.00
CA ALA A 463 6.56 -1.08 15.93
C ALA A 463 5.55 -1.50 17.01
N ALA A 464 4.50 -2.24 16.63
CA ALA A 464 3.50 -2.73 17.58
C ALA A 464 4.12 -3.69 18.61
N GLY A 465 4.98 -4.62 18.17
CA GLY A 465 5.69 -5.54 19.07
C GLY A 465 6.57 -4.81 20.09
N ALA A 466 7.31 -3.78 19.66
CA ALA A 466 8.11 -2.94 20.54
C ALA A 466 7.26 -2.08 21.48
N ALA A 467 6.13 -1.55 20.99
CA ALA A 467 5.21 -0.73 21.75
C ALA A 467 4.57 -1.50 22.93
N VAL A 468 4.28 -2.79 22.77
CA VAL A 468 3.77 -3.63 23.88
C VAL A 468 4.78 -3.68 25.04
N SER A 469 6.07 -3.89 24.74
CA SER A 469 7.12 -3.93 25.76
C SER A 469 7.22 -2.59 26.49
N LEU A 470 7.20 -1.48 25.74
CA LEU A 470 7.27 -0.16 26.32
C LEU A 470 6.03 0.19 27.16
N ALA A 471 4.83 -0.15 26.68
CA ALA A 471 3.57 0.03 27.40
C ALA A 471 3.59 -0.72 28.73
N LYS A 472 4.07 -1.98 28.73
CA LYS A 472 4.27 -2.79 29.93
C LYS A 472 5.29 -2.15 30.88
N ALA A 473 6.43 -1.70 30.36
CA ALA A 473 7.50 -1.10 31.18
C ALA A 473 7.10 0.24 31.82
N GLU A 474 6.30 1.05 31.13
CA GLU A 474 5.81 2.33 31.64
C GLU A 474 4.45 2.23 32.36
N ASN A 475 3.85 1.03 32.42
CA ASN A 475 2.51 0.79 32.94
C ASN A 475 1.47 1.76 32.34
N LYS A 476 1.47 1.88 31.01
CA LYS A 476 0.59 2.76 30.23
C LYS A 476 -0.28 1.95 29.28
N THR A 477 -1.49 2.41 29.03
CA THR A 477 -2.28 1.93 27.89
C THR A 477 -1.69 2.43 26.57
N PHE A 478 -2.06 1.81 25.45
CA PHE A 478 -1.61 2.29 24.14
C PHE A 478 -2.08 3.71 23.82
N ARG A 479 -3.28 4.11 24.29
CA ARG A 479 -3.76 5.49 24.18
C ARG A 479 -2.95 6.48 25.01
N GLN A 480 -2.53 6.09 26.21
CA GLN A 480 -1.63 6.93 27.03
C GLN A 480 -0.24 7.04 26.40
N LEU A 481 0.26 5.95 25.80
CA LEU A 481 1.53 5.92 25.08
C LEU A 481 1.47 6.83 23.84
N SER A 482 0.41 6.73 23.04
CA SER A 482 0.21 7.53 21.82
C SER A 482 -0.05 9.01 22.05
N ALA A 483 -0.43 9.40 23.27
CA ALA A 483 -0.56 10.79 23.69
C ALA A 483 0.75 11.39 24.25
N SER A 484 1.79 10.58 24.47
CA SER A 484 3.03 10.99 25.13
C SER A 484 4.21 11.11 24.16
N LYS A 485 4.66 12.34 23.89
CA LYS A 485 5.88 12.60 23.11
C LYS A 485 7.13 11.93 23.70
N GLU A 486 7.20 11.82 25.02
CA GLU A 486 8.33 11.17 25.69
C GLU A 486 8.32 9.65 25.44
N SER A 487 7.18 8.98 25.63
CA SER A 487 7.06 7.55 25.36
C SER A 487 7.29 7.24 23.89
N ILE A 488 6.76 8.06 22.98
CA ILE A 488 7.00 7.93 21.55
C ILE A 488 8.48 8.09 21.20
N ALA A 489 9.20 9.04 21.80
CA ALA A 489 10.64 9.18 21.59
C ALA A 489 11.42 7.93 22.04
N LYS A 490 11.01 7.30 23.15
CA LYS A 490 11.60 6.02 23.62
C LYS A 490 11.28 4.87 22.67
N LEU A 491 10.04 4.78 22.16
CA LEU A 491 9.66 3.80 21.14
C LEU A 491 10.51 3.97 19.88
N GLN A 492 10.66 5.21 19.41
CA GLN A 492 11.47 5.51 18.22
C GLN A 492 12.95 5.17 18.44
N ALA A 493 13.51 5.46 19.62
CA ALA A 493 14.88 5.08 19.95
C ALA A 493 15.06 3.55 19.96
N GLN A 494 14.08 2.82 20.51
CA GLN A 494 14.09 1.35 20.51
C GLN A 494 14.04 0.78 19.09
N LEU A 495 13.13 1.28 18.25
CA LEU A 495 13.01 0.84 16.86
C LEU A 495 14.28 1.13 16.07
N ASN A 496 14.88 2.32 16.24
CA ASN A 496 16.16 2.65 15.59
C ASN A 496 17.29 1.69 16.03
N LYS A 497 17.32 1.31 17.31
CA LYS A 497 18.28 0.32 17.83
C LYS A 497 18.03 -1.08 17.23
N GLN A 498 16.79 -1.41 16.88
CA GLN A 498 16.41 -2.65 16.21
C GLN A 498 16.62 -2.62 14.70
N GLY A 499 17.19 -1.53 14.17
CA GLY A 499 17.58 -1.41 12.78
C GLY A 499 16.55 -0.72 11.89
N MET A 500 15.44 -0.23 12.45
CA MET A 500 14.57 0.70 11.71
C MET A 500 15.29 2.04 11.50
N GLU A 501 15.02 2.74 10.41
CA GLU A 501 15.63 4.05 10.13
C GLU A 501 14.54 5.13 10.09
N ILE A 502 14.04 5.54 11.25
CA ILE A 502 12.83 6.38 11.40
C ILE A 502 13.13 7.82 11.85
N GLN A 503 14.18 8.40 11.28
CA GLN A 503 14.60 9.77 11.59
C GLN A 503 13.56 10.81 11.09
N PRO A 504 13.44 11.99 11.73
CA PRO A 504 12.57 13.06 11.25
C PRO A 504 12.87 13.40 9.79
N MET A 505 11.82 13.63 9.01
CA MET A 505 11.95 13.94 7.58
C MET A 505 11.59 15.41 7.31
N SER A 506 12.33 16.00 6.38
CA SER A 506 12.06 17.35 5.86
C SER A 506 12.19 17.30 4.34
N ILE A 507 11.05 17.33 3.66
CA ILE A 507 10.99 17.30 2.21
C ILE A 507 10.52 18.66 1.72
N LYS A 508 11.21 19.20 0.70
CA LYS A 508 10.83 20.45 0.06
C LYS A 508 9.37 20.37 -0.42
N PRO A 509 8.53 21.38 -0.15
CA PRO A 509 7.17 21.43 -0.69
C PRO A 509 7.15 21.20 -2.20
N GLN A 510 6.15 20.44 -2.66
CA GLN A 510 5.90 20.22 -4.07
C GLN A 510 5.22 21.45 -4.68
N PRO A 511 5.38 21.74 -5.98
CA PRO A 511 4.83 22.96 -6.61
C PRO A 511 3.35 23.20 -6.35
N PHE A 512 2.51 22.15 -6.34
CA PHE A 512 1.08 22.27 -6.09
C PHE A 512 0.74 22.76 -4.67
N MET A 513 1.64 22.59 -3.70
CA MET A 513 1.46 23.02 -2.30
C MET A 513 1.60 24.53 -2.14
N GLU A 514 2.33 25.18 -3.05
CA GLU A 514 2.53 26.63 -3.07
C GLU A 514 1.46 27.35 -3.91
N HIS A 515 0.61 26.59 -4.61
CA HIS A 515 -0.41 27.14 -5.49
C HIS A 515 -1.56 27.78 -4.69
N LYS A 516 -2.10 28.91 -5.18
CA LYS A 516 -3.19 29.66 -4.52
C LYS A 516 -4.45 28.84 -4.22
N ALA A 517 -4.70 27.78 -5.00
CA ALA A 517 -5.86 26.89 -4.86
C ALA A 517 -5.57 25.63 -4.01
N TYR A 518 -4.43 25.57 -3.31
CA TYR A 518 -4.02 24.39 -2.55
C TYR A 518 -5.06 23.93 -1.52
N GLU A 519 -5.72 24.86 -0.82
CA GLU A 519 -6.79 24.52 0.12
C GLU A 519 -7.99 23.85 -0.56
N GLY A 520 -8.35 24.30 -1.76
CA GLY A 520 -9.35 23.65 -2.60
C GLY A 520 -8.91 22.26 -3.04
N LEU A 521 -7.64 22.13 -3.47
CA LEU A 521 -7.08 20.84 -3.88
C LEU A 521 -7.10 19.82 -2.73
N LYS A 522 -6.74 20.20 -1.50
CA LYS A 522 -6.85 19.31 -0.33
C LYS A 522 -8.26 18.76 -0.17
N THR A 523 -9.27 19.62 -0.31
CA THR A 523 -10.68 19.19 -0.27
C THR A 523 -10.99 18.20 -1.40
N ALA A 524 -10.59 18.52 -2.63
CA ALA A 524 -10.84 17.67 -3.77
C ALA A 524 -10.15 16.30 -3.64
N LEU A 525 -8.92 16.27 -3.10
CA LEU A 525 -8.20 15.04 -2.78
C LEU A 525 -8.95 14.20 -1.74
N MET A 526 -9.35 14.80 -0.61
CA MET A 526 -10.07 14.08 0.45
C MET A 526 -11.42 13.51 -0.01
N LEU A 527 -12.03 14.09 -1.06
CA LEU A 527 -13.26 13.59 -1.67
C LEU A 527 -13.02 12.61 -2.83
N GLY A 528 -11.77 12.30 -3.18
CA GLY A 528 -11.43 11.45 -4.33
C GLY A 528 -11.76 12.07 -5.69
N LEU A 529 -11.77 13.40 -5.78
CA LEU A 529 -12.15 14.16 -6.98
C LEU A 529 -10.95 14.72 -7.76
N ALA A 530 -9.75 14.62 -7.20
CA ALA A 530 -8.52 15.08 -7.82
C ALA A 530 -7.49 13.94 -7.86
N SER A 531 -6.70 13.92 -8.94
CA SER A 531 -5.59 13.00 -9.13
C SER A 531 -4.46 13.75 -9.80
N GLY A 532 -3.24 13.51 -9.32
CA GLY A 532 -1.99 14.04 -9.87
C GLY A 532 -1.18 12.98 -10.61
N ALA A 533 -1.69 11.75 -10.76
CA ALA A 533 -0.98 10.66 -11.44
C ALA A 533 0.44 10.44 -10.89
N TYR A 534 1.34 9.92 -11.73
CA TYR A 534 2.72 9.61 -11.36
C TYR A 534 3.64 10.83 -11.28
N ASP A 535 3.29 11.95 -11.91
CA ASP A 535 4.07 13.19 -11.95
C ASP A 535 3.62 14.24 -10.91
N ASN A 536 2.57 13.93 -10.14
CA ASN A 536 1.91 14.81 -9.18
C ASN A 536 1.40 16.12 -9.81
N ASN A 537 1.05 16.11 -11.10
CA ASN A 537 0.46 17.27 -11.76
C ASN A 537 -1.07 17.27 -11.64
N PHE A 538 -1.59 18.14 -10.78
CA PHE A 538 -3.04 18.30 -10.56
C PHE A 538 -3.72 19.25 -11.56
N HIS A 539 -2.98 19.77 -12.54
CA HIS A 539 -3.50 20.62 -13.62
C HIS A 539 -4.30 21.82 -13.11
N LEU A 540 -3.80 22.49 -12.06
CA LEU A 540 -4.55 23.53 -11.33
C LEU A 540 -4.80 24.80 -12.15
N ASP A 541 -3.92 25.12 -13.09
CA ASP A 541 -4.02 26.30 -13.96
C ASP A 541 -4.72 26.01 -15.30
N ASP A 542 -4.97 24.73 -15.62
CA ASP A 542 -5.65 24.34 -16.84
C ASP A 542 -7.10 24.85 -16.82
N ALA A 543 -7.59 25.26 -17.99
CA ALA A 543 -8.95 25.77 -18.13
C ALA A 543 -9.98 24.69 -17.79
N ALA A 544 -10.93 25.02 -16.91
CA ALA A 544 -12.06 24.16 -16.61
C ALA A 544 -13.16 24.30 -17.68
N ASN A 545 -14.03 23.30 -17.76
CA ASN A 545 -15.22 23.30 -18.62
C ASN A 545 -16.49 22.90 -17.84
N PRO A 546 -17.69 23.26 -18.33
CA PRO A 546 -18.96 22.90 -17.70
C PRO A 546 -19.15 21.40 -17.45
N LYS A 547 -18.74 20.53 -18.39
CA LYS A 547 -18.88 19.07 -18.22
C LYS A 547 -18.05 18.56 -17.04
N ARG A 548 -16.82 19.04 -16.89
CA ARG A 548 -15.94 18.73 -15.75
C ARG A 548 -16.52 19.23 -14.44
N MET A 549 -17.08 20.45 -14.42
CA MET A 549 -17.74 20.98 -13.22
C MET A 549 -18.93 20.11 -12.79
N VAL A 550 -19.77 19.67 -13.72
CA VAL A 550 -20.87 18.73 -13.44
C VAL A 550 -20.35 17.44 -12.82
N ASN A 551 -19.27 16.86 -13.35
CA ASN A 551 -18.67 15.65 -12.79
C ASN A 551 -18.13 15.87 -11.37
N LEU A 552 -17.44 16.99 -11.11
CA LEU A 552 -16.92 17.32 -9.78
C LEU A 552 -18.05 17.52 -8.75
N VAL A 553 -19.07 18.29 -9.10
CA VAL A 553 -20.20 18.57 -8.22
C VAL A 553 -21.01 17.29 -7.98
N GLY A 554 -21.22 16.49 -9.01
CA GLY A 554 -21.85 15.17 -8.91
C GLY A 554 -21.10 14.24 -7.95
N GLY A 555 -19.76 14.20 -8.05
CA GLY A 555 -18.93 13.44 -7.11
C GLY A 555 -18.93 14.01 -5.69
N SER A 556 -18.99 15.34 -5.54
CA SER A 556 -19.04 16.02 -4.24
C SER A 556 -20.28 15.67 -3.43
N ARG A 557 -21.36 15.19 -4.07
CA ARG A 557 -22.57 14.69 -3.38
C ARG A 557 -22.26 13.69 -2.28
N LYS A 558 -21.21 12.88 -2.47
CA LYS A 558 -20.81 11.84 -1.52
C LYS A 558 -20.52 12.38 -0.11
N MET A 559 -20.10 13.65 0.03
CA MET A 559 -19.80 14.24 1.35
C MET A 559 -21.02 14.44 2.25
N LYS A 560 -22.19 14.71 1.65
CA LYS A 560 -23.46 14.91 2.37
C LYS A 560 -24.63 14.74 1.39
N PRO A 561 -25.03 13.50 1.06
CA PRO A 561 -26.01 13.22 0.02
C PRO A 561 -27.32 14.00 0.16
N ASP A 562 -27.79 14.20 1.40
CA ASP A 562 -29.04 14.91 1.72
C ASP A 562 -29.00 16.41 1.40
N ALA A 563 -27.82 17.01 1.26
CA ALA A 563 -27.68 18.41 0.84
C ALA A 563 -27.84 18.59 -0.68
N PHE A 564 -27.68 17.52 -1.45
CA PHE A 564 -27.70 17.53 -2.92
C PHE A 564 -28.99 16.90 -3.42
N THR A 565 -30.06 17.70 -3.41
CA THR A 565 -31.43 17.26 -3.73
C THR A 565 -31.83 17.46 -5.19
N GLY A 566 -31.03 18.17 -5.98
CA GLY A 566 -31.32 18.46 -7.38
C GLY A 566 -30.58 17.57 -8.38
N ASP A 567 -30.73 17.88 -9.66
CA ASP A 567 -30.06 17.18 -10.78
C ASP A 567 -28.99 18.08 -11.40
N VAL A 568 -27.74 17.76 -11.11
CA VAL A 568 -26.57 18.50 -11.61
C VAL A 568 -26.48 18.51 -13.15
N ASN A 569 -27.02 17.49 -13.84
CA ASN A 569 -26.93 17.42 -15.30
C ASN A 569 -27.76 18.49 -16.01
N GLN A 570 -28.80 19.03 -15.34
CA GLN A 570 -29.60 20.13 -15.88
C GLN A 570 -28.75 21.39 -16.14
N ALA A 571 -27.63 21.55 -15.42
CA ALA A 571 -26.76 22.69 -15.57
C ALA A 571 -26.18 22.84 -16.99
N ILE A 572 -26.01 21.72 -17.71
CA ILE A 572 -25.40 21.69 -19.05
C ILE A 572 -26.35 21.22 -20.14
N ALA A 573 -27.62 20.92 -19.80
CA ALA A 573 -28.57 20.31 -20.73
C ALA A 573 -28.86 21.16 -21.98
N LYS A 574 -28.65 22.48 -21.91
CA LYS A 574 -28.85 23.43 -23.01
C LYS A 574 -27.55 23.99 -23.59
N LEU A 575 -26.39 23.47 -23.18
CA LEU A 575 -25.09 23.92 -23.68
C LEU A 575 -24.63 23.03 -24.82
N ASP A 576 -24.17 23.66 -25.90
CA ASP A 576 -23.53 22.94 -27.01
C ASP A 576 -22.07 22.65 -26.67
N ASN A 577 -21.67 21.38 -26.78
CA ASN A 577 -20.31 20.89 -26.51
C ASN A 577 -19.72 21.39 -25.16
N PRO A 578 -20.35 21.07 -24.01
CA PRO A 578 -19.97 21.58 -22.69
C PRO A 578 -18.58 21.11 -22.21
N ASP A 579 -17.93 20.21 -22.95
CA ASP A 579 -16.55 19.75 -22.77
C ASP A 579 -15.51 20.64 -23.49
N LYS A 580 -15.94 21.46 -24.46
CA LYS A 580 -15.06 22.25 -25.33
C LYS A 580 -15.09 23.76 -25.09
N ILE A 581 -15.96 24.23 -24.21
CA ILE A 581 -16.10 25.65 -23.87
C ILE A 581 -15.53 25.96 -22.49
N SER A 582 -15.05 27.18 -22.30
CA SER A 582 -14.57 27.66 -21.00
C SER A 582 -15.69 27.70 -19.97
N LEU A 583 -15.38 27.32 -18.73
CA LEU A 583 -16.27 27.49 -17.60
C LEU A 583 -16.26 28.95 -17.10
N THR A 584 -17.44 29.58 -17.06
CA THR A 584 -17.62 30.89 -16.41
C THR A 584 -18.03 30.71 -14.94
N LEU A 585 -17.84 31.75 -14.12
CA LEU A 585 -18.25 31.75 -12.71
C LEU A 585 -19.78 31.59 -12.58
N ASP A 586 -20.55 32.23 -13.46
CA ASP A 586 -22.01 32.14 -13.45
C ASP A 586 -22.46 30.71 -13.75
N GLN A 587 -21.84 30.06 -14.75
CA GLN A 587 -22.14 28.67 -15.10
C GLN A 587 -21.71 27.70 -13.99
N ALA A 588 -20.55 27.92 -13.36
CA ALA A 588 -20.08 27.12 -12.23
C ALA A 588 -21.02 27.25 -11.03
N SER A 589 -21.44 28.48 -10.70
CA SER A 589 -22.40 28.77 -9.63
C SER A 589 -23.76 28.15 -9.94
N TYR A 590 -24.24 28.24 -11.18
CA TYR A 590 -25.48 27.61 -11.60
C TYR A 590 -25.41 26.09 -11.49
N THR A 591 -24.27 25.48 -11.82
CA THR A 591 -24.06 24.03 -11.65
C THR A 591 -24.22 23.60 -10.18
N LEU A 592 -23.67 24.40 -9.25
CA LEU A 592 -23.82 24.16 -7.82
C LEU A 592 -25.28 24.29 -7.36
N THR A 593 -26.02 25.31 -7.82
CA THR A 593 -27.43 25.47 -7.44
C THR A 593 -28.29 24.34 -7.99
N GLN A 594 -28.03 23.87 -9.21
CA GLN A 594 -28.74 22.71 -9.79
C GLN A 594 -28.51 21.44 -8.97
N ALA A 595 -27.29 21.20 -8.51
CA ALA A 595 -26.99 20.02 -7.69
C ALA A 595 -27.60 20.11 -6.27
N LEU A 596 -27.61 21.30 -5.68
CA LEU A 596 -28.14 21.55 -4.33
C LEU A 596 -29.67 21.72 -4.29
N GLY A 597 -30.35 21.72 -5.45
CA GLY A 597 -31.79 21.95 -5.54
C GLY A 597 -32.22 23.40 -5.25
N ILE A 598 -31.30 24.36 -5.40
CA ILE A 598 -31.56 25.78 -5.18
C ILE A 598 -32.11 26.38 -6.47
N GLN A 599 -33.35 26.89 -6.44
CA GLN A 599 -33.95 27.56 -7.59
C GLN A 599 -33.22 28.90 -7.86
N ALA A 600 -32.55 29.01 -9.00
CA ALA A 600 -31.85 30.20 -9.44
C ALA A 600 -31.75 30.22 -10.97
N THR A 601 -31.79 31.41 -11.58
CA THR A 601 -31.28 31.59 -12.94
C THR A 601 -29.74 31.57 -12.93
N VAL A 602 -29.10 31.48 -14.10
CA VAL A 602 -27.63 31.52 -14.22
C VAL A 602 -27.05 32.79 -13.58
N ALA A 603 -27.65 33.94 -13.83
CA ALA A 603 -27.22 35.24 -13.29
C ALA A 603 -27.45 35.38 -11.77
N GLU A 604 -28.46 34.70 -11.21
CA GLU A 604 -28.77 34.77 -9.78
C GLU A 604 -27.94 33.78 -8.93
N ALA A 605 -27.39 32.74 -9.55
CA ALA A 605 -26.87 31.58 -8.85
C ALA A 605 -25.76 31.93 -7.87
N GLN A 606 -24.79 32.76 -8.28
CA GLN A 606 -23.68 33.16 -7.44
C GLN A 606 -24.16 33.91 -6.18
N GLY A 607 -25.09 34.85 -6.33
CA GLY A 607 -25.64 35.63 -5.22
C GLY A 607 -26.36 34.75 -4.20
N LYS A 608 -27.19 33.81 -4.68
CA LYS A 608 -27.92 32.86 -3.82
C LYS A 608 -26.99 31.92 -3.04
N LEU A 609 -25.88 31.49 -3.64
CA LEU A 609 -24.88 30.67 -2.94
C LEU A 609 -24.17 31.45 -1.83
N ILE A 610 -23.83 32.72 -2.07
CA ILE A 610 -23.22 33.59 -1.04
C ILE A 610 -24.21 33.85 0.11
N GLU A 611 -25.46 34.20 -0.21
CA GLU A 611 -26.52 34.42 0.79
C GLU A 611 -26.70 33.21 1.72
N LYS A 612 -26.62 32.00 1.14
CA LYS A 612 -26.73 30.73 1.87
C LYS A 612 -25.41 30.26 2.51
N LYS A 613 -24.33 31.06 2.44
CA LYS A 613 -22.99 30.73 2.95
C LYS A 613 -22.40 29.44 2.36
N LEU A 614 -22.76 29.14 1.11
CA LEU A 614 -22.25 28.01 0.33
C LEU A 614 -21.08 28.42 -0.59
N LEU A 615 -20.93 29.71 -0.85
CA LEU A 615 -19.74 30.32 -1.43
C LEU A 615 -19.31 31.51 -0.57
N THR A 616 -18.01 31.77 -0.49
CA THR A 616 -17.47 32.94 0.20
C THR A 616 -17.13 34.05 -0.79
N THR A 617 -17.29 35.31 -0.35
CA THR A 617 -16.86 36.48 -1.14
C THR A 617 -15.35 36.44 -1.43
N ALA A 618 -14.55 35.88 -0.51
CA ALA A 618 -13.10 35.75 -0.66
C ALA A 618 -12.74 34.79 -1.81
N THR A 619 -13.35 33.60 -1.87
CA THR A 619 -13.13 32.64 -2.96
C THR A 619 -13.53 33.25 -4.31
N VAL A 620 -14.70 33.89 -4.38
CA VAL A 620 -15.18 34.56 -5.60
C VAL A 620 -14.24 35.69 -6.04
N ALA A 621 -13.72 36.49 -5.10
CA ALA A 621 -12.78 37.58 -5.41
C ALA A 621 -11.40 37.07 -5.83
N GLY A 622 -11.00 35.87 -5.41
CA GLY A 622 -9.74 35.22 -5.79
C GLY A 622 -9.69 34.66 -7.21
N ILE A 623 -10.84 34.59 -7.91
CA ILE A 623 -10.93 34.15 -9.30
C ILE A 623 -10.48 35.30 -10.21
N ALA A 624 -9.37 35.09 -10.93
CA ALA A 624 -8.73 36.12 -11.74
C ALA A 624 -9.55 36.45 -13.00
N ASP A 625 -10.05 35.43 -13.70
CA ASP A 625 -10.89 35.58 -14.90
C ASP A 625 -12.22 34.84 -14.69
N LYS A 626 -13.30 35.59 -14.46
CA LYS A 626 -14.64 35.05 -14.23
C LYS A 626 -15.30 34.44 -15.47
N GLN A 627 -14.72 34.66 -16.65
CA GLN A 627 -15.18 34.06 -17.91
C GLN A 627 -14.40 32.78 -18.27
N LYS A 628 -13.29 32.50 -17.56
CA LYS A 628 -12.43 31.35 -17.82
C LYS A 628 -11.80 30.83 -16.53
N LEU A 629 -12.61 30.12 -15.73
CA LEU A 629 -12.16 29.49 -14.50
C LEU A 629 -11.12 28.41 -14.78
N THR A 630 -10.15 28.27 -13.89
CA THR A 630 -9.22 27.15 -13.89
C THR A 630 -9.76 25.97 -13.09
N ASN A 631 -9.12 24.80 -13.21
CA ASN A 631 -9.43 23.66 -12.35
C ASN A 631 -9.24 24.00 -10.86
N GLY A 632 -8.20 24.78 -10.52
CA GLY A 632 -7.96 25.27 -9.16
C GLY A 632 -9.12 26.12 -8.63
N ASP A 633 -9.67 27.02 -9.45
CA ASP A 633 -10.84 27.82 -9.07
C ASP A 633 -12.05 26.91 -8.75
N THR A 634 -12.29 25.86 -9.56
CA THR A 634 -13.38 24.91 -9.28
C THR A 634 -13.22 24.18 -7.96
N TYR A 635 -12.00 23.80 -7.59
CA TYR A 635 -11.75 23.14 -6.30
C TYR A 635 -11.99 24.08 -5.11
N MET A 636 -11.68 25.37 -5.25
CA MET A 636 -11.99 26.36 -4.22
C MET A 636 -13.51 26.53 -4.02
N LEU A 637 -14.29 26.52 -5.12
CA LEU A 637 -15.75 26.54 -5.02
C LEU A 637 -16.31 25.29 -4.33
N ILE A 638 -15.79 24.10 -4.65
CA ILE A 638 -16.18 22.85 -3.98
C ILE A 638 -15.85 22.88 -2.48
N ARG A 639 -14.69 23.42 -2.11
CA ARG A 639 -14.31 23.61 -0.69
C ARG A 639 -15.33 24.46 0.05
N ASP A 640 -15.72 25.60 -0.49
CA ASP A 640 -16.70 26.47 0.16
C ASP A 640 -18.05 25.76 0.33
N VAL A 641 -18.49 25.00 -0.68
CA VAL A 641 -19.73 24.22 -0.63
C VAL A 641 -19.63 23.13 0.43
N LYS A 642 -18.51 22.40 0.50
CA LYS A 642 -18.26 21.40 1.55
C LYS A 642 -18.39 22.02 2.94
N ILE A 643 -17.73 23.15 3.18
CA ILE A 643 -17.81 23.87 4.46
C ILE A 643 -19.25 24.29 4.74
N GLY A 644 -19.93 24.88 3.75
CA GLY A 644 -21.30 25.36 3.91
C GLY A 644 -22.30 24.26 4.23
N VAL A 645 -22.18 23.08 3.62
CA VAL A 645 -23.13 21.97 3.85
C VAL A 645 -22.77 21.09 5.05
N THR A 646 -21.48 20.90 5.35
CA THR A 646 -21.01 19.98 6.41
C THR A 646 -20.63 20.70 7.72
N GLY A 647 -20.35 21.99 7.66
CA GLY A 647 -19.75 22.75 8.75
C GLY A 647 -18.28 22.43 9.00
N LYS A 648 -17.62 21.65 8.12
CA LYS A 648 -16.23 21.19 8.29
C LYS A 648 -15.36 21.55 7.07
N PRO A 649 -14.14 22.10 7.30
CA PRO A 649 -13.16 22.36 6.25
C PRO A 649 -12.74 21.08 5.54
#